data_AF-A0A352Z9J9-F1
#
_entry.id   AF-A0A352Z9J9-F1
#
_cell.length_a   1.000
_cell.length_b   1.000
_cell.length_c   1.000
_cell.angle_alpha   90.00
_cell.angle_beta   90.00
_cell.angle_gamma   90.00
#
_symmetry.space_group_name_H-M   'P 1'
#
loop_
_entity.id
_entity.type
_entity.pdbx_description
1 polymer ?
#
loop_
_entity_poly.entity_id
_entity_poly.type
_entity_poly.pdbx_seq_one_letter_code
_entity_poly.pdbx_strand_id
1 'polypeptide(L)'
;MLELSGIPLLSQNRDRHPIIIGGGPLMLNPKPYEKFFDLIVVGEGENALVSILKMMKALKGEDRITRLKALDAIDGVYAPLLDKDRVRRLFVEDLDTSYHPVHPPIPVVGSIHNRLNIEISRGCGNGCRFCLAGFIYRPYRERSFSKVKELIDKGMRNTGFEEISLLSLSSGDYSNLHGLISYIRDTYKGTSVSLPSLKIGSLNEDEIGILGNIARTGLTFALEAISPEIRIRINKQIEIDGLVRNLSFLRKLGWRRIKLYYMVGFPWEEDDDFKNLREFALPFEKEGIDIILSLSPFVPKPHTPFQWLPMEDESILREKIFMVKRILKGKRVRVKYRDIETSIAEAIVSRGDERLSDLFEFLVRRGAKLEAWREFFNSELYNEWFNTMGIQKKEYLRGRELDEKLPWDFIDTGVSKGFLMDELRRAQNRQLTMDCYSGCAMCGLNCDAMMEHKAVNIERIELKPSASESEAQKSNQGFRYTFRYGKYGDARYIGHLETINLLLRAMRSAGISIRMHGKYHPMPKISLSEALPVGIESTCELIEIETDMGVLVYDKMVKEINRILPKGIKIIEFIKGSIPNMVREYSYILIAEKEVDMLLWRMQNKKGRYFYIWKGRGVKGLLTKGIFTRIIKMEDRRIHGIRVDY
;
A
#
# COMPACT_ATOMS: atom_id res chain seq x y z
N MET A 1 -14.34 -10.11 -12.43
CA MET A 1 -13.18 -11.01 -12.65
C MET A 1 -13.65 -12.41 -13.03
N LEU A 2 -14.46 -13.09 -12.21
CA LEU A 2 -14.97 -14.44 -12.52
C LEU A 2 -15.68 -14.51 -13.88
N GLU A 3 -16.61 -13.58 -14.15
CA GLU A 3 -17.32 -13.46 -15.42
C GLU A 3 -16.37 -13.28 -16.63
N LEU A 4 -15.37 -12.39 -16.51
CA LEU A 4 -14.36 -12.18 -17.55
C LEU A 4 -13.51 -13.45 -17.81
N SER A 5 -13.38 -14.31 -16.82
CA SER A 5 -12.68 -15.59 -16.93
C SER A 5 -13.59 -16.76 -17.33
N GLY A 6 -14.88 -16.50 -17.60
CA GLY A 6 -15.86 -17.55 -17.91
C GLY A 6 -16.16 -18.50 -16.74
N ILE A 7 -15.85 -18.10 -15.50
CA ILE A 7 -16.08 -18.90 -14.30
C ILE A 7 -17.45 -18.51 -13.70
N PRO A 8 -18.35 -19.46 -13.43
CA PRO A 8 -19.62 -19.19 -12.76
C PRO A 8 -19.45 -18.43 -11.45
N LEU A 9 -20.31 -17.42 -11.23
CA LEU A 9 -20.28 -16.59 -10.04
C LEU A 9 -20.51 -17.40 -8.77
N LEU A 10 -21.54 -18.25 -8.76
CA LEU A 10 -21.89 -19.10 -7.61
C LEU A 10 -21.02 -20.36 -7.57
N SER A 11 -20.51 -20.66 -6.38
CA SER A 11 -19.66 -21.82 -6.08
C SER A 11 -20.31 -23.15 -6.51
N GLN A 12 -21.59 -23.33 -6.21
CA GLN A 12 -22.36 -24.54 -6.56
C GLN A 12 -22.44 -24.84 -8.07
N ASN A 13 -22.23 -23.83 -8.93
CA ASN A 13 -22.31 -23.98 -10.39
C ASN A 13 -20.95 -24.36 -11.02
N ARG A 14 -19.91 -24.59 -10.21
CA ARG A 14 -18.53 -24.80 -10.68
C ARG A 14 -18.15 -26.29 -10.69
N ASP A 15 -18.57 -27.04 -11.70
CA ASP A 15 -18.15 -28.45 -11.80
C ASP A 15 -16.67 -28.58 -12.25
N ARG A 16 -16.38 -28.21 -13.49
CA ARG A 16 -15.05 -28.36 -14.13
C ARG A 16 -14.12 -27.15 -14.00
N HIS A 17 -14.48 -26.18 -13.17
CA HIS A 17 -13.74 -24.93 -12.99
C HIS A 17 -12.68 -25.05 -11.88
N PRO A 18 -11.66 -24.17 -11.82
CA PRO A 18 -10.73 -24.15 -10.70
C PRO A 18 -11.46 -23.96 -9.35
N ILE A 19 -10.83 -24.41 -8.27
CA ILE A 19 -11.27 -24.09 -6.91
C ILE A 19 -10.94 -22.62 -6.64
N ILE A 20 -11.96 -21.83 -6.29
CA ILE A 20 -11.80 -20.42 -5.93
C ILE A 20 -11.70 -20.31 -4.42
N ILE A 21 -10.57 -19.76 -3.95
CA ILE A 21 -10.26 -19.64 -2.54
C ILE A 21 -10.44 -18.18 -2.10
N GLY A 22 -11.22 -17.97 -1.05
CA GLY A 22 -11.34 -16.70 -0.33
C GLY A 22 -10.39 -16.66 0.86
N GLY A 23 -9.93 -15.47 1.23
CA GLY A 23 -9.06 -15.30 2.39
C GLY A 23 -8.91 -13.84 2.80
N GLY A 24 -8.03 -13.61 3.77
CA GLY A 24 -7.76 -12.28 4.31
C GLY A 24 -8.73 -11.85 5.42
N PRO A 25 -8.55 -10.64 5.96
CA PRO A 25 -9.20 -10.21 7.20
C PRO A 25 -10.73 -10.11 7.11
N LEU A 26 -11.28 -9.91 5.90
CA LEU A 26 -12.73 -9.86 5.68
C LEU A 26 -13.41 -11.22 5.84
N MET A 27 -12.66 -12.32 5.69
CA MET A 27 -13.20 -13.68 5.86
C MET A 27 -13.38 -14.08 7.34
N LEU A 28 -13.24 -13.13 8.26
CA LEU A 28 -13.61 -13.29 9.66
C LEU A 28 -15.09 -12.93 9.90
N ASN A 29 -15.77 -12.33 8.91
CA ASN A 29 -17.21 -12.50 8.73
C ASN A 29 -17.46 -12.86 7.25
N PRO A 30 -17.38 -14.13 6.87
CA PRO A 30 -17.45 -14.56 5.49
C PRO A 30 -18.88 -14.72 4.97
N LYS A 31 -19.89 -14.71 5.87
CA LYS A 31 -21.30 -14.96 5.54
C LYS A 31 -21.83 -14.12 4.36
N PRO A 32 -21.50 -12.82 4.23
CA PRO A 32 -21.93 -12.02 3.08
C PRO A 32 -21.38 -12.48 1.72
N TYR A 33 -20.32 -13.31 1.70
CA TYR A 33 -19.58 -13.66 0.49
C TYR A 33 -19.51 -15.16 0.21
N GLU A 34 -20.00 -15.99 1.12
CA GLU A 34 -19.68 -17.42 1.15
C GLU A 34 -20.16 -18.17 -0.11
N LYS A 35 -21.27 -17.73 -0.73
CA LYS A 35 -21.78 -18.31 -1.98
C LYS A 35 -20.81 -18.19 -3.17
N PHE A 36 -19.82 -17.30 -3.10
CA PHE A 36 -18.88 -17.02 -4.19
C PHE A 36 -17.56 -17.79 -4.09
N PHE A 37 -17.27 -18.42 -2.95
CA PHE A 37 -16.03 -19.13 -2.71
C PHE A 37 -16.26 -20.63 -2.56
N ASP A 38 -15.33 -21.43 -3.08
CA ASP A 38 -15.34 -22.89 -2.90
C ASP A 38 -14.68 -23.28 -1.57
N LEU A 39 -13.65 -22.54 -1.19
CA LEU A 39 -12.95 -22.66 0.08
C LEU A 39 -12.67 -21.28 0.63
N ILE A 40 -12.67 -21.15 1.95
CA ILE A 40 -12.27 -19.95 2.65
C ILE A 40 -11.18 -20.33 3.66
N VAL A 41 -10.07 -19.59 3.60
CA VAL A 41 -8.98 -19.68 4.57
C VAL A 41 -9.16 -18.58 5.61
N VAL A 42 -9.32 -18.97 6.86
CA VAL A 42 -9.58 -18.07 7.98
C VAL A 42 -8.26 -17.73 8.66
N GLY A 43 -7.84 -16.46 8.55
CA GLY A 43 -6.57 -15.98 9.12
C GLY A 43 -5.44 -15.93 8.10
N GLU A 44 -4.24 -16.29 8.55
CA GLU A 44 -3.01 -16.18 7.77
C GLU A 44 -2.80 -17.46 6.92
N GLY A 45 -2.70 -17.27 5.59
CA GLY A 45 -2.82 -18.35 4.62
C GLY A 45 -1.51 -19.03 4.23
N GLU A 46 -0.36 -18.58 4.74
CA GLU A 46 0.97 -19.03 4.31
C GLU A 46 1.12 -20.55 4.39
N ASN A 47 0.79 -21.14 5.55
CA ASN A 47 0.88 -22.59 5.76
C ASN A 47 -0.31 -23.34 5.13
N ALA A 48 -1.53 -22.79 5.27
CA ALA A 48 -2.74 -23.40 4.71
C ALA A 48 -2.65 -23.58 3.20
N LEU A 49 -2.13 -22.57 2.48
CA LEU A 49 -1.99 -22.62 1.03
C LEU A 49 -1.05 -23.77 0.61
N VAL A 50 0.05 -23.99 1.31
CA VAL A 50 0.96 -25.11 1.03
C VAL A 50 0.25 -26.46 1.24
N SER A 51 -0.50 -26.60 2.34
CA SER A 51 -1.28 -27.80 2.63
C SER A 51 -2.36 -28.07 1.57
N ILE A 52 -3.10 -27.03 1.18
CA ILE A 52 -4.11 -27.09 0.11
C ILE A 52 -3.48 -27.55 -1.20
N LEU A 53 -2.34 -26.97 -1.61
CA LEU A 53 -1.68 -27.32 -2.86
C LEU A 53 -1.16 -28.77 -2.85
N LYS A 54 -0.60 -29.24 -1.72
CA LYS A 54 -0.17 -30.63 -1.56
C LYS A 54 -1.36 -31.60 -1.66
N MET A 55 -2.46 -31.30 -0.97
CA MET A 55 -3.68 -32.11 -1.00
C MET A 55 -4.29 -32.14 -2.41
N MET A 56 -4.38 -30.99 -3.08
CA MET A 56 -4.84 -30.89 -4.46
C MET A 56 -4.00 -31.72 -5.44
N LYS A 57 -2.68 -31.77 -5.23
CA LYS A 57 -1.78 -32.61 -6.03
C LYS A 57 -2.04 -34.10 -5.78
N ALA A 58 -2.31 -34.49 -4.54
CA ALA A 58 -2.57 -35.89 -4.17
C ALA A 58 -3.92 -36.39 -4.73
N LEU A 59 -4.93 -35.52 -4.75
CA LEU A 59 -6.29 -35.81 -5.23
C LEU A 59 -6.48 -35.52 -6.72
N LYS A 60 -5.40 -35.55 -7.49
CA LYS A 60 -5.46 -35.32 -8.94
C LYS A 60 -6.28 -36.43 -9.59
N GLY A 61 -7.36 -36.07 -10.27
CA GLY A 61 -8.27 -37.01 -10.93
C GLY A 61 -9.57 -37.25 -10.17
N GLU A 62 -9.59 -36.97 -8.86
CA GLU A 62 -10.81 -37.07 -8.04
C GLU A 62 -11.86 -36.02 -8.43
N ASP A 63 -13.12 -36.29 -8.11
CA ASP A 63 -14.21 -35.34 -8.32
C ASP A 63 -14.11 -34.12 -7.37
N ARG A 64 -14.85 -33.04 -7.69
CA ARG A 64 -14.78 -31.79 -6.93
C ARG A 64 -15.22 -31.96 -5.48
N ILE A 65 -16.32 -32.69 -5.23
CA ILE A 65 -16.87 -32.83 -3.88
C ILE A 65 -15.91 -33.60 -2.99
N THR A 66 -15.28 -34.66 -3.51
CA THR A 66 -14.22 -35.39 -2.81
C THR A 66 -13.04 -34.48 -2.46
N ARG A 67 -12.59 -33.64 -3.40
CA ARG A 67 -11.54 -32.64 -3.12
C ARG A 67 -11.97 -31.63 -2.06
N LEU A 68 -13.18 -31.07 -2.14
CA LEU A 68 -13.65 -30.08 -1.16
C LEU A 68 -13.75 -30.68 0.24
N LYS A 69 -14.24 -31.92 0.38
CA LYS A 69 -14.29 -32.61 1.68
C LYS A 69 -12.90 -32.81 2.29
N ALA A 70 -11.93 -33.22 1.48
CA ALA A 70 -10.56 -33.39 1.95
C ALA A 70 -9.87 -32.07 2.31
N LEU A 71 -10.19 -30.99 1.59
CA LEU A 71 -9.65 -29.65 1.85
C LEU A 71 -10.31 -28.97 3.06
N ASP A 72 -11.60 -29.22 3.30
CA ASP A 72 -12.32 -28.75 4.49
C ASP A 72 -11.74 -29.33 5.78
N ALA A 73 -11.16 -30.53 5.73
CA ALA A 73 -10.49 -31.16 6.88
C ALA A 73 -9.17 -30.47 7.28
N ILE A 74 -8.64 -29.56 6.45
CA ILE A 74 -7.43 -28.78 6.79
C ILE A 74 -7.81 -27.73 7.84
N ASP A 75 -7.01 -27.63 8.91
CA ASP A 75 -7.26 -26.64 9.96
C ASP A 75 -7.31 -25.22 9.38
N GLY A 76 -8.25 -24.42 9.87
CA GLY A 76 -8.55 -23.07 9.41
C GLY A 76 -9.00 -22.89 7.96
N VAL A 77 -9.31 -24.00 7.28
CA VAL A 77 -10.01 -24.00 5.99
C VAL A 77 -11.46 -24.39 6.24
N TYR A 78 -12.40 -23.76 5.53
CA TYR A 78 -13.76 -24.27 5.45
C TYR A 78 -14.35 -24.14 4.05
N ALA A 79 -15.15 -25.12 3.64
CA ALA A 79 -15.86 -25.13 2.38
C ALA A 79 -17.33 -24.74 2.61
N PRO A 80 -17.80 -23.57 2.12
CA PRO A 80 -19.18 -23.13 2.35
C PRO A 80 -20.27 -24.14 1.93
N LEU A 81 -20.00 -24.99 0.94
CA LEU A 81 -20.95 -26.01 0.45
C LEU A 81 -21.12 -27.22 1.39
N LEU A 82 -20.25 -27.38 2.38
CA LEU A 82 -20.25 -28.58 3.25
C LEU A 82 -20.81 -28.30 4.66
N ASP A 83 -21.10 -27.04 4.98
CA ASP A 83 -21.41 -26.53 6.31
C ASP A 83 -20.37 -26.89 7.39
N LYS A 84 -19.99 -25.91 8.20
CA LYS A 84 -18.99 -26.14 9.26
C LYS A 84 -19.38 -25.36 10.51
N ASP A 85 -19.56 -26.09 11.60
CA ASP A 85 -19.99 -25.52 12.88
C ASP A 85 -18.93 -24.64 13.54
N ARG A 86 -17.65 -24.90 13.25
CA ARG A 86 -16.54 -24.13 13.79
C ARG A 86 -15.30 -24.19 12.91
N VAL A 87 -14.66 -23.06 12.73
CA VAL A 87 -13.36 -22.95 12.04
C VAL A 87 -12.41 -22.07 12.83
N ARG A 88 -11.18 -22.55 13.04
CA ARG A 88 -10.15 -21.82 13.77
C ARG A 88 -9.40 -20.87 12.85
N ARG A 89 -9.15 -19.64 13.32
CA ARG A 89 -8.27 -18.70 12.66
C ARG A 89 -6.82 -19.15 12.78
N LEU A 90 -6.13 -19.23 11.66
CA LEU A 90 -4.69 -19.49 11.60
C LEU A 90 -3.88 -18.20 11.77
N PHE A 91 -2.69 -18.34 12.35
CA PHE A 91 -1.66 -17.32 12.35
C PHE A 91 -0.28 -17.97 12.27
N VAL A 92 0.70 -17.26 11.71
CA VAL A 92 2.09 -17.69 11.60
C VAL A 92 2.85 -17.37 12.88
N GLU A 93 3.37 -18.36 13.60
CA GLU A 93 4.04 -18.09 14.89
C GLU A 93 5.33 -17.28 14.75
N ASP A 94 6.17 -17.62 13.77
CA ASP A 94 7.45 -16.97 13.52
C ASP A 94 7.48 -16.28 12.13
N LEU A 95 7.65 -14.96 12.15
CA LEU A 95 7.70 -14.17 10.91
C LEU A 95 9.05 -14.27 10.18
N ASP A 96 10.12 -14.71 10.85
CA ASP A 96 11.45 -14.83 10.23
C ASP A 96 11.52 -15.99 9.24
N THR A 97 10.79 -17.07 9.53
CA THR A 97 10.62 -18.23 8.63
C THR A 97 9.50 -18.05 7.61
N SER A 98 8.63 -17.07 7.79
CA SER A 98 7.54 -16.76 6.86
C SER A 98 8.04 -16.22 5.52
N TYR A 99 7.33 -16.56 4.45
CA TYR A 99 7.62 -16.05 3.11
C TYR A 99 7.40 -14.54 3.05
N HIS A 100 8.36 -13.82 2.46
CA HIS A 100 8.23 -12.40 2.11
C HIS A 100 8.70 -12.15 0.67
N PRO A 101 7.91 -11.47 -0.18
CA PRO A 101 8.28 -11.26 -1.57
C PRO A 101 9.41 -10.23 -1.72
N VAL A 102 10.59 -10.70 -2.13
CA VAL A 102 11.77 -9.85 -2.45
C VAL A 102 11.90 -9.54 -3.94
N HIS A 103 10.97 -10.01 -4.76
CA HIS A 103 10.86 -9.69 -6.18
C HIS A 103 9.41 -9.34 -6.53
N PRO A 104 8.82 -8.30 -5.91
CA PRO A 104 7.47 -7.88 -6.22
C PRO A 104 7.38 -7.33 -7.65
N PRO A 105 6.19 -7.36 -8.28
CA PRO A 105 5.98 -6.69 -9.56
C PRO A 105 6.37 -5.21 -9.50
N ILE A 106 7.21 -4.78 -10.43
CA ILE A 106 7.60 -3.37 -10.56
C ILE A 106 6.57 -2.69 -11.46
N PRO A 107 5.78 -1.72 -10.96
CA PRO A 107 4.74 -1.10 -11.75
C PRO A 107 5.36 -0.19 -12.83
N VAL A 108 4.90 -0.35 -14.07
CA VAL A 108 5.33 0.48 -15.23
C VAL A 108 4.51 1.78 -15.37
N VAL A 109 3.46 1.91 -14.57
CA VAL A 109 2.60 3.10 -14.45
C VAL A 109 2.39 3.41 -12.97
N GLY A 110 2.03 4.66 -12.65
CA GLY A 110 1.76 5.04 -11.26
C GLY A 110 0.78 4.10 -10.57
N SER A 111 1.17 3.56 -9.41
CA SER A 111 0.35 2.68 -8.58
C SER A 111 0.34 3.15 -7.12
N ILE A 112 -0.71 2.79 -6.38
CA ILE A 112 -0.87 3.20 -4.96
C ILE A 112 0.27 2.63 -4.08
N HIS A 113 0.73 1.43 -4.42
CA HIS A 113 1.79 0.71 -3.71
C HIS A 113 3.12 0.70 -4.48
N ASN A 114 3.48 1.84 -5.09
CA ASN A 114 4.71 1.99 -5.87
C ASN A 114 5.97 2.15 -4.99
N ARG A 115 6.27 1.16 -4.15
CA ARG A 115 7.36 1.17 -3.16
C ARG A 115 7.77 -0.26 -2.79
N LEU A 116 8.97 -0.44 -2.22
CA LEU A 116 9.37 -1.73 -1.65
C LEU A 116 8.71 -1.90 -0.27
N ASN A 117 7.75 -2.80 -0.16
CA ASN A 117 7.10 -3.10 1.13
C ASN A 117 7.88 -4.19 1.86
N ILE A 118 8.28 -3.91 3.10
CA ILE A 118 8.98 -4.83 3.99
C ILE A 118 8.16 -4.96 5.26
N GLU A 119 7.60 -6.15 5.52
CA GLU A 119 6.82 -6.40 6.73
C GLU A 119 7.76 -6.57 7.92
N ILE A 120 7.72 -5.62 8.86
CA ILE A 120 8.60 -5.63 10.05
C ILE A 120 7.93 -6.33 11.25
N SER A 121 6.60 -6.29 11.31
CA SER A 121 5.82 -6.93 12.36
C SER A 121 4.39 -7.19 11.89
N ARG A 122 3.71 -8.12 12.57
CA ARG A 122 2.32 -8.48 12.32
C ARG A 122 1.55 -8.55 13.64
N GLY A 123 0.32 -8.05 13.63
CA GLY A 123 -0.43 -7.82 14.85
C GLY A 123 -0.17 -6.45 15.46
N CYS A 124 -0.83 -6.17 16.58
CA CYS A 124 -0.68 -4.93 17.34
C CYS A 124 -0.99 -5.22 18.81
N GLY A 125 -0.09 -4.83 19.72
CA GLY A 125 -0.25 -5.06 21.16
C GLY A 125 -1.16 -4.03 21.86
N ASN A 126 -1.50 -2.92 21.21
CA ASN A 126 -2.18 -1.77 21.84
C ASN A 126 -3.59 -2.05 22.36
N GLY A 127 -4.31 -3.04 21.83
CA GLY A 127 -5.62 -3.45 22.38
C GLY A 127 -6.77 -2.44 22.24
N CYS A 128 -6.76 -1.58 21.22
CA CYS A 128 -7.88 -0.65 20.97
C CYS A 128 -9.17 -1.40 20.65
N ARG A 129 -10.24 -1.17 21.43
CA ARG A 129 -11.50 -1.96 21.45
C ARG A 129 -12.35 -1.89 20.18
N PHE A 130 -12.10 -0.92 19.31
CA PHE A 130 -12.77 -0.79 18.00
C PHE A 130 -11.99 -1.46 16.86
N CYS A 131 -10.71 -1.76 17.06
CA CYS A 131 -9.79 -2.06 15.98
C CYS A 131 -9.82 -3.54 15.63
N LEU A 132 -10.53 -3.89 14.54
CA LEU A 132 -10.55 -5.26 14.02
C LEU A 132 -9.13 -5.83 13.88
N ALA A 133 -8.23 -5.11 13.20
CA ALA A 133 -6.85 -5.52 12.98
C ALA A 133 -6.08 -5.80 14.29
N GLY A 134 -6.37 -5.07 15.37
CA GLY A 134 -5.75 -5.26 16.68
C GLY A 134 -6.19 -6.53 17.41
N PHE A 135 -7.31 -7.13 17.02
CA PHE A 135 -7.80 -8.40 17.56
C PHE A 135 -7.46 -9.57 16.64
N ILE A 136 -7.70 -9.42 15.34
CA ILE A 136 -7.63 -10.53 14.39
C ILE A 136 -6.22 -10.95 14.00
N TYR A 137 -5.23 -10.09 14.20
CA TYR A 137 -3.82 -10.40 13.91
C TYR A 137 -3.03 -10.77 15.17
N ARG A 138 -3.68 -10.92 16.33
CA ARG A 138 -3.00 -11.38 17.55
C ARG A 138 -2.49 -12.82 17.39
N PRO A 139 -1.39 -13.19 18.07
CA PRO A 139 -0.51 -12.33 18.88
C PRO A 139 0.34 -11.37 18.04
N TYR A 140 0.89 -10.32 18.68
CA TYR A 140 1.90 -9.45 18.06
C TYR A 140 3.22 -10.21 17.88
N ARG A 141 3.79 -10.12 16.68
CA ARG A 141 5.04 -10.79 16.30
C ARG A 141 5.91 -9.84 15.49
N GLU A 142 7.22 -9.92 15.66
CA GLU A 142 8.21 -9.11 14.95
C GLU A 142 9.10 -9.99 14.08
N ARG A 143 9.60 -9.45 12.97
CA ARG A 143 10.79 -10.00 12.31
C ARG A 143 12.04 -9.47 13.01
N SER A 144 13.06 -10.31 13.11
CA SER A 144 14.34 -9.88 13.65
C SER A 144 15.00 -8.83 12.75
N PHE A 145 15.81 -7.96 13.33
CA PHE A 145 16.57 -6.94 12.60
C PHE A 145 17.40 -7.55 11.45
N SER A 146 18.07 -8.69 11.71
CA SER A 146 18.88 -9.39 10.71
C SER A 146 18.03 -9.89 9.53
N LYS A 147 16.83 -10.43 9.81
CA LYS A 147 15.90 -10.85 8.76
C LYS A 147 15.41 -9.67 7.94
N VAL A 148 14.98 -8.59 8.58
CA VAL A 148 14.50 -7.39 7.88
C VAL A 148 15.59 -6.80 6.98
N LYS A 149 16.83 -6.73 7.48
CA LYS A 149 18.01 -6.33 6.70
C LYS A 149 18.20 -7.23 5.46
N GLU A 150 18.18 -8.54 5.64
CA GLU A 150 18.29 -9.51 4.54
C GLU A 150 17.21 -9.28 3.46
N LEU A 151 15.96 -9.02 3.88
CA LEU A 151 14.83 -8.77 2.98
C LEU A 151 14.98 -7.45 2.23
N ILE A 152 15.43 -6.39 2.90
CA ILE A 152 15.75 -5.10 2.27
C ILE A 152 16.86 -5.29 1.24
N ASP A 153 17.96 -5.95 1.60
CA ASP A 153 19.10 -6.18 0.72
C ASP A 153 18.73 -6.95 -0.55
N LYS A 154 17.90 -7.99 -0.41
CA LYS A 154 17.39 -8.75 -1.55
C LYS A 154 16.40 -7.92 -2.37
N GLY A 155 15.46 -7.24 -1.72
CA GLY A 155 14.45 -6.42 -2.37
C GLY A 155 15.06 -5.28 -3.18
N MET A 156 15.98 -4.51 -2.59
CA MET A 156 16.66 -3.40 -3.24
C MET A 156 17.49 -3.86 -4.44
N ARG A 157 18.25 -4.96 -4.31
CA ARG A 157 18.99 -5.56 -5.44
C ARG A 157 18.07 -6.03 -6.57
N ASN A 158 16.84 -6.44 -6.28
CA ASN A 158 15.90 -6.95 -7.28
C ASN A 158 15.01 -5.87 -7.91
N THR A 159 14.87 -4.70 -7.27
CA THR A 159 13.85 -3.71 -7.65
C THR A 159 14.37 -2.29 -7.80
N GLY A 160 15.40 -1.92 -7.03
CA GLY A 160 15.98 -0.57 -7.02
C GLY A 160 15.00 0.54 -6.63
N PHE A 161 13.91 0.22 -5.90
CA PHE A 161 12.91 1.20 -5.47
C PHE A 161 13.55 2.40 -4.75
N GLU A 162 12.97 3.56 -4.96
CA GLU A 162 13.35 4.81 -4.33
C GLU A 162 12.70 5.05 -2.96
N GLU A 163 11.75 4.19 -2.58
CA GLU A 163 11.06 4.21 -1.28
C GLU A 163 10.95 2.81 -0.70
N ILE A 164 11.28 2.68 0.59
CA ILE A 164 11.00 1.49 1.41
C ILE A 164 9.88 1.83 2.38
N SER A 165 8.83 0.99 2.41
CA SER A 165 7.75 1.10 3.40
C SER A 165 7.85 -0.04 4.40
N LEU A 166 7.94 0.33 5.67
CA LEU A 166 7.99 -0.62 6.78
C LEU A 166 6.56 -1.00 7.18
N LEU A 167 6.06 -2.09 6.60
CA LEU A 167 4.68 -2.53 6.77
C LEU A 167 4.48 -3.11 8.18
N SER A 168 3.55 -2.50 8.92
CA SER A 168 3.08 -2.95 10.24
C SER A 168 1.76 -2.26 10.60
N LEU A 169 1.14 -2.68 11.70
CA LEU A 169 -0.02 -1.99 12.28
C LEU A 169 0.37 -0.87 13.26
N SER A 170 1.63 -0.85 13.73
CA SER A 170 2.20 0.22 14.54
C SER A 170 3.73 0.22 14.39
N SER A 171 4.23 1.03 13.46
CA SER A 171 5.68 0.99 13.12
C SER A 171 6.57 1.47 14.26
N GLY A 172 6.07 2.40 15.07
CA GLY A 172 6.77 2.94 16.24
C GLY A 172 6.92 1.96 17.40
N ASP A 173 6.09 0.92 17.45
CA ASP A 173 6.19 -0.10 18.50
C ASP A 173 7.16 -1.23 18.12
N TYR A 174 7.87 -1.12 16.98
CA TYR A 174 8.86 -2.11 16.56
C TYR A 174 10.18 -1.95 17.34
N SER A 175 10.60 -3.01 18.02
CA SER A 175 11.73 -2.98 18.97
C SER A 175 13.05 -2.44 18.39
N ASN A 176 13.29 -2.58 17.09
CA ASN A 176 14.53 -2.15 16.43
C ASN A 176 14.31 -1.10 15.32
N LEU A 177 13.32 -0.21 15.50
CA LEU A 177 13.00 0.80 14.48
C LEU A 177 14.18 1.73 14.20
N HIS A 178 14.79 2.29 15.24
CA HIS A 178 15.95 3.18 15.11
C HIS A 178 17.11 2.55 14.33
N GLY A 179 17.50 1.32 14.67
CA GLY A 179 18.59 0.61 14.00
C GLY A 179 18.27 0.34 12.53
N LEU A 180 17.02 0.00 12.22
CA LEU A 180 16.55 -0.24 10.87
C LEU A 180 16.55 1.01 10.00
N ILE A 181 16.02 2.13 10.50
CA ILE A 181 16.01 3.41 9.78
C ILE A 181 17.46 3.88 9.53
N SER A 182 18.34 3.75 10.53
CA SER A 182 19.77 4.09 10.40
C SER A 182 20.45 3.26 9.34
N TYR A 183 20.25 1.94 9.37
CA TYR A 183 20.79 1.03 8.36
C TYR A 183 20.34 1.38 6.94
N ILE A 184 19.05 1.70 6.73
CA ILE A 184 18.54 2.11 5.41
C ILE A 184 19.19 3.41 4.96
N ARG A 185 19.26 4.42 5.84
CA ARG A 185 19.87 5.72 5.54
C ARG A 185 21.34 5.55 5.10
N ASP A 186 22.10 4.77 5.84
CA ASP A 186 23.55 4.65 5.67
C ASP A 186 23.90 3.77 4.46
N THR A 187 23.08 2.74 4.19
CA THR A 187 23.33 1.77 3.10
C THR A 187 22.73 2.22 1.77
N TYR A 188 21.54 2.82 1.78
CA TYR A 188 20.73 3.11 0.59
C TYR A 188 20.48 4.61 0.42
N LYS A 189 21.56 5.37 0.17
CA LYS A 189 21.51 6.82 -0.04
C LYS A 189 20.45 7.20 -1.09
N GLY A 190 19.66 8.25 -0.79
CA GLY A 190 18.62 8.72 -1.68
C GLY A 190 17.37 7.82 -1.77
N THR A 191 17.15 7.00 -0.75
CA THR A 191 15.93 6.19 -0.57
C THR A 191 15.09 6.78 0.56
N SER A 192 13.79 6.98 0.34
CA SER A 192 12.86 7.40 1.38
C SER A 192 12.41 6.21 2.25
N VAL A 193 12.07 6.49 3.51
CA VAL A 193 11.42 5.54 4.41
C VAL A 193 10.00 6.02 4.72
N SER A 194 9.04 5.14 4.48
CA SER A 194 7.63 5.38 4.81
C SER A 194 7.23 4.52 6.01
N LEU A 195 6.76 5.18 7.08
CA LEU A 195 6.23 4.56 8.29
C LEU A 195 4.70 4.68 8.30
N PRO A 196 3.96 3.67 7.81
CA PRO A 196 2.51 3.64 7.97
C PRO A 196 2.12 3.47 9.45
N SER A 197 0.89 3.90 9.76
CA SER A 197 0.20 3.57 11.02
C SER A 197 0.93 4.01 12.30
N LEU A 198 1.34 5.28 12.38
CA LEU A 198 2.00 5.81 13.57
C LEU A 198 1.00 6.17 14.67
N LYS A 199 1.27 5.68 15.88
CA LYS A 199 0.61 6.09 17.12
C LYS A 199 1.26 7.39 17.60
N ILE A 200 0.47 8.29 18.19
CA ILE A 200 1.02 9.50 18.80
C ILE A 200 1.88 9.11 20.01
N GLY A 201 3.13 9.56 20.03
CA GLY A 201 4.11 9.26 21.08
C GLY A 201 4.93 7.99 20.84
N SER A 202 4.73 7.25 19.74
CA SER A 202 5.51 6.04 19.44
C SER A 202 6.84 6.31 18.73
N LEU A 203 7.24 7.57 18.57
CA LEU A 203 8.53 7.93 17.98
C LEU A 203 9.26 8.87 18.94
N ASN A 204 10.54 8.62 19.15
CA ASN A 204 11.40 9.50 19.94
C ASN A 204 12.05 10.60 19.06
N GLU A 205 12.70 11.58 19.70
CA GLU A 205 13.34 12.70 19.00
C GLU A 205 14.46 12.23 18.05
N ASP A 206 15.22 11.19 18.42
CA ASP A 206 16.29 10.65 17.57
C ASP A 206 15.74 10.05 16.28
N GLU A 207 14.68 9.25 16.36
CA GLU A 207 13.99 8.67 15.20
C GLU A 207 13.39 9.74 14.30
N ILE A 208 12.77 10.77 14.89
CA ILE A 208 12.25 11.92 14.15
C ILE A 208 13.39 12.66 13.43
N GLY A 209 14.53 12.85 14.11
CA GLY A 209 15.73 13.47 13.53
C GLY A 209 16.26 12.70 12.33
N ILE A 210 16.40 11.38 12.45
CA ILE A 210 16.86 10.51 11.37
C ILE A 210 15.87 10.52 10.20
N LEU A 211 14.56 10.41 10.47
CA LEU A 211 13.52 10.50 9.43
C LEU A 211 13.51 11.86 8.72
N GLY A 212 13.81 12.94 9.43
CA GLY A 212 13.92 14.29 8.86
C GLY A 212 15.10 14.45 7.91
N ASN A 213 16.16 13.66 8.14
CA ASN A 213 17.34 13.58 7.28
C ASN A 213 17.16 12.61 6.10
N ILE A 214 16.19 11.70 6.19
CA ILE A 214 15.73 10.89 5.07
C ILE A 214 14.73 11.71 4.23
N ALA A 215 14.58 11.37 2.95
CA ALA A 215 13.59 12.03 2.09
C ALA A 215 12.20 12.07 2.74
N ARG A 216 11.71 13.28 3.03
CA ARG A 216 10.50 13.52 3.83
C ARG A 216 9.28 12.80 3.26
N THR A 217 8.70 11.91 4.05
CA THR A 217 7.34 11.40 3.84
C THR A 217 6.33 12.19 4.69
N GLY A 218 5.04 12.13 4.35
CA GLY A 218 4.00 12.78 5.14
C GLY A 218 3.77 12.07 6.48
N LEU A 219 3.76 12.80 7.59
CA LEU A 219 3.43 12.25 8.90
C LEU A 219 1.91 12.15 9.07
N THR A 220 1.45 10.94 9.39
CA THR A 220 0.05 10.64 9.68
C THR A 220 -0.05 9.96 11.03
N PHE A 221 -0.80 10.55 11.96
CA PHE A 221 -1.04 9.96 13.27
C PHE A 221 -2.51 9.65 13.50
N ALA A 222 -2.76 8.60 14.29
CA ALA A 222 -4.10 8.23 14.72
C ALA A 222 -4.45 8.91 16.05
N LEU A 223 -5.29 9.95 15.99
CA LEU A 223 -5.78 10.69 17.16
C LEU A 223 -7.04 10.01 17.76
N GLU A 224 -7.94 9.53 16.89
CA GLU A 224 -9.26 8.94 17.15
C GLU A 224 -10.24 9.80 17.94
N ALA A 225 -9.83 10.34 19.09
CA ALA A 225 -10.63 11.23 19.91
C ALA A 225 -9.73 12.21 20.70
N ILE A 226 -10.18 13.46 20.82
CA ILE A 226 -9.51 14.47 21.66
C ILE A 226 -9.92 14.34 23.12
N SER A 227 -11.12 13.86 23.39
CA SER A 227 -11.58 13.58 24.74
C SER A 227 -10.78 12.44 25.38
N PRO A 228 -10.12 12.67 26.53
CA PRO A 228 -9.48 11.60 27.30
C PRO A 228 -10.46 10.49 27.69
N GLU A 229 -11.71 10.85 28.00
CA GLU A 229 -12.76 9.91 28.39
C GLU A 229 -13.06 8.93 27.24
N ILE A 230 -13.31 9.45 26.04
CA ILE A 230 -13.52 8.61 24.85
C ILE A 230 -12.30 7.74 24.57
N ARG A 231 -11.08 8.29 24.72
CA ARG A 231 -9.84 7.52 24.56
C ARG A 231 -9.73 6.34 25.53
N ILE A 232 -10.15 6.53 26.79
CA ILE A 232 -10.21 5.45 27.78
C ILE A 232 -11.23 4.40 27.35
N ARG A 233 -12.42 4.83 26.91
CA ARG A 233 -13.48 3.91 26.44
C ARG A 233 -13.00 3.06 25.27
N ILE A 234 -12.32 3.64 24.28
CA ILE A 234 -11.81 2.91 23.11
C ILE A 234 -10.48 2.17 23.38
N ASN A 235 -9.94 2.27 24.60
CA ASN A 235 -8.65 1.75 25.02
C ASN A 235 -7.49 2.21 24.12
N LYS A 236 -7.38 3.52 23.89
CA LYS A 236 -6.30 4.12 23.10
C LYS A 236 -5.55 5.16 23.91
N GLN A 237 -4.44 4.74 24.49
CA GLN A 237 -3.55 5.60 25.25
C GLN A 237 -2.60 6.32 24.29
N ILE A 238 -2.70 7.63 24.18
CA ILE A 238 -1.80 8.47 23.37
C ILE A 238 -1.36 9.70 24.17
N GLU A 239 -0.12 10.13 23.96
CA GLU A 239 0.43 11.31 24.62
C GLU A 239 0.31 12.55 23.72
N ILE A 240 -0.86 13.22 23.77
CA ILE A 240 -1.11 14.42 22.95
C ILE A 240 -0.08 15.52 23.24
N ASP A 241 0.27 15.71 24.51
CA ASP A 241 1.25 16.73 24.90
C ASP A 241 2.64 16.43 24.33
N GLY A 242 3.00 15.14 24.23
CA GLY A 242 4.23 14.70 23.56
C GLY A 242 4.28 15.12 22.09
N LEU A 243 3.16 15.02 21.35
CA LEU A 243 3.09 15.54 19.98
C LEU A 243 3.26 17.06 19.94
N VAL A 244 2.59 17.78 20.85
CA VAL A 244 2.65 19.25 20.91
C VAL A 244 4.07 19.74 21.20
N ARG A 245 4.79 19.10 22.14
CA ARG A 245 6.19 19.43 22.46
C ARG A 245 7.12 19.27 21.25
N ASN A 246 6.86 18.27 20.42
CA ASN A 246 7.67 17.96 19.24
C ASN A 246 7.36 18.82 17.99
N LEU A 247 6.31 19.67 18.00
CA LEU A 247 5.93 20.45 16.82
C LEU A 247 7.04 21.40 16.34
N SER A 248 7.73 22.07 17.27
CA SER A 248 8.83 22.98 16.92
C SER A 248 10.01 22.25 16.30
N PHE A 249 10.32 21.04 16.79
CA PHE A 249 11.37 20.19 16.24
C PHE A 249 11.00 19.68 14.84
N LEU A 250 9.78 19.17 14.67
CA LEU A 250 9.22 18.78 13.36
C LEU A 250 9.26 19.95 12.36
N ARG A 251 8.94 21.16 12.81
CA ARG A 251 9.00 22.38 11.99
C ARG A 251 10.42 22.68 11.53
N LYS A 252 11.41 22.60 12.43
CA LYS A 252 12.85 22.79 12.12
C LYS A 252 13.35 21.78 11.08
N LEU A 253 12.89 20.53 11.18
CA LEU A 253 13.14 19.46 10.21
C LEU A 253 12.33 19.60 8.91
N GLY A 254 11.52 20.66 8.79
CA GLY A 254 10.88 21.07 7.55
C GLY A 254 9.51 20.45 7.32
N TRP A 255 8.90 19.76 8.29
CA TRP A 255 7.49 19.38 8.18
C TRP A 255 6.60 20.62 8.30
N ARG A 256 5.68 20.76 7.35
CA ARG A 256 4.72 21.87 7.30
C ARG A 256 3.28 21.43 7.47
N ARG A 257 3.03 20.12 7.45
CA ARG A 257 1.71 19.55 7.47
C ARG A 257 1.71 18.19 8.15
N ILE A 258 0.71 17.95 8.99
CA ILE A 258 0.48 16.68 9.67
C ILE A 258 -0.95 16.21 9.35
N LYS A 259 -1.12 14.92 9.07
CA LYS A 259 -2.45 14.31 8.91
C LYS A 259 -2.85 13.61 10.20
N LEU A 260 -4.08 13.79 10.63
CA LEU A 260 -4.65 13.17 11.83
C LEU A 260 -5.92 12.42 11.48
N TYR A 261 -6.09 11.20 11.98
CA TYR A 261 -7.35 10.46 11.92
C TYR A 261 -8.17 10.69 13.17
N TYR A 262 -9.46 10.96 13.01
CA TYR A 262 -10.41 11.19 14.10
C TYR A 262 -11.69 10.42 13.79
N MET A 263 -12.24 9.75 14.80
CA MET A 263 -13.44 8.95 14.70
C MET A 263 -14.63 9.77 15.20
N VAL A 264 -15.77 9.73 14.49
CA VAL A 264 -16.99 10.48 14.87
C VAL A 264 -18.18 9.54 14.96
N GLY A 265 -19.17 9.87 15.79
CA GLY A 265 -20.36 9.04 15.98
C GLY A 265 -20.09 7.78 16.78
N PHE A 266 -19.10 7.83 17.68
CA PHE A 266 -18.86 6.74 18.63
C PHE A 266 -19.94 6.78 19.73
N PRO A 267 -20.47 5.63 20.19
CA PRO A 267 -21.34 5.61 21.35
C PRO A 267 -20.70 6.29 22.57
N TRP A 268 -21.51 6.97 23.38
CA TRP A 268 -21.05 7.78 24.52
C TRP A 268 -20.25 9.05 24.18
N GLU A 269 -20.16 9.41 22.89
CA GLU A 269 -19.61 10.70 22.45
C GLU A 269 -20.65 11.82 22.59
N GLU A 270 -20.30 12.84 23.36
CA GLU A 270 -21.11 14.03 23.65
C GLU A 270 -20.57 15.25 22.91
N ASP A 271 -21.39 16.30 22.75
CA ASP A 271 -20.99 17.54 22.08
C ASP A 271 -19.74 18.19 22.72
N ASP A 272 -19.58 18.00 24.04
CA ASP A 272 -18.47 18.50 24.82
C ASP A 272 -17.13 17.87 24.43
N ASP A 273 -17.14 16.65 23.90
CA ASP A 273 -15.93 15.96 23.42
C ASP A 273 -15.29 16.66 22.20
N PHE A 274 -16.06 17.51 21.50
CA PHE A 274 -15.59 18.29 20.35
C PHE A 274 -15.07 19.68 20.73
N LYS A 275 -15.43 20.23 21.91
CA LYS A 275 -15.11 21.62 22.28
C LYS A 275 -13.60 21.92 22.25
N ASN A 276 -12.79 20.94 22.67
CA ASN A 276 -11.34 21.07 22.77
C ASN A 276 -10.60 20.97 21.42
N LEU A 277 -11.30 20.68 20.31
CA LEU A 277 -10.71 20.64 18.96
C LEU A 277 -10.01 21.95 18.58
N ARG A 278 -10.61 23.09 18.97
CA ARG A 278 -10.07 24.40 18.64
C ARG A 278 -8.78 24.68 19.39
N GLU A 279 -8.73 24.34 20.67
CA GLU A 279 -7.56 24.51 21.54
C GLU A 279 -6.42 23.60 21.11
N PHE A 280 -6.73 22.33 20.81
CA PHE A 280 -5.77 21.37 20.26
C PHE A 280 -5.09 21.87 18.98
N ALA A 281 -5.77 22.65 18.15
CA ALA A 281 -5.21 23.19 16.92
C ALA A 281 -4.29 24.42 17.13
N LEU A 282 -4.37 25.12 18.27
CA LEU A 282 -3.61 26.36 18.51
C LEU A 282 -2.09 26.17 18.48
N PRO A 283 -1.50 25.13 19.11
CA PRO A 283 -0.05 24.93 19.06
C PRO A 283 0.47 24.71 17.63
N PHE A 284 -0.29 24.00 16.79
CA PHE A 284 0.06 23.80 15.37
C PHE A 284 0.04 25.11 14.60
N GLU A 285 -0.96 25.96 14.86
CA GLU A 285 -1.07 27.29 14.26
C GLU A 285 0.11 28.19 14.65
N LYS A 286 0.51 28.17 15.93
CA LYS A 286 1.68 28.91 16.45
C LYS A 286 2.99 28.49 15.77
N GLU A 287 3.19 27.19 15.56
CA GLU A 287 4.37 26.65 14.85
C GLU A 287 4.26 26.73 13.31
N GLY A 288 3.12 27.21 12.79
CA GLY A 288 2.86 27.34 11.36
C GLY A 288 2.74 26.00 10.62
N ILE A 289 2.26 24.95 11.30
CA ILE A 289 2.00 23.61 10.75
C ILE A 289 0.51 23.48 10.44
N ASP A 290 0.19 23.03 9.22
CA ASP A 290 -1.19 22.78 8.81
C ASP A 290 -1.65 21.36 9.23
N ILE A 291 -2.91 21.22 9.64
CA ILE A 291 -3.50 19.93 9.97
C ILE A 291 -4.42 19.47 8.82
N ILE A 292 -4.28 18.22 8.37
CA ILE A 292 -5.34 17.51 7.63
C ILE A 292 -6.05 16.58 8.61
N LEU A 293 -7.21 17.00 9.12
CA LEU A 293 -8.03 16.18 10.00
C LEU A 293 -8.97 15.33 9.14
N SER A 294 -8.80 14.01 9.19
CA SER A 294 -9.59 13.04 8.41
C SER A 294 -10.59 12.35 9.34
N LEU A 295 -11.86 12.74 9.25
CA LEU A 295 -12.96 12.20 10.03
C LEU A 295 -13.46 10.90 9.41
N SER A 296 -13.72 9.88 10.23
CA SER A 296 -14.37 8.64 9.80
C SER A 296 -15.48 8.27 10.79
N PRO A 297 -16.70 7.98 10.30
CA PRO A 297 -17.74 7.41 11.16
C PRO A 297 -17.26 6.13 11.86
N PHE A 298 -17.62 5.97 13.13
CA PHE A 298 -17.42 4.71 13.84
C PHE A 298 -18.23 3.59 13.17
N VAL A 299 -17.56 2.48 12.90
CA VAL A 299 -18.17 1.27 12.34
C VAL A 299 -17.88 0.10 13.27
N PRO A 300 -18.89 -0.47 13.95
CA PRO A 300 -18.75 -1.69 14.73
C PRO A 300 -18.21 -2.84 13.86
N LYS A 301 -17.23 -3.58 14.38
CA LYS A 301 -16.58 -4.67 13.64
C LYS A 301 -16.76 -6.02 14.34
N PRO A 302 -16.95 -7.11 13.58
CA PRO A 302 -17.00 -8.46 14.14
C PRO A 302 -15.70 -8.77 14.91
N HIS A 303 -15.76 -9.64 15.91
CA HIS A 303 -14.59 -10.05 16.71
C HIS A 303 -13.89 -8.92 17.45
N THR A 304 -14.58 -7.81 17.69
CA THR A 304 -14.10 -6.72 18.55
C THR A 304 -15.00 -6.57 19.77
N PRO A 305 -14.52 -6.00 20.89
CA PRO A 305 -15.37 -5.68 22.03
C PRO A 305 -16.58 -4.81 21.67
N PHE A 306 -16.51 -4.05 20.59
CA PHE A 306 -17.61 -3.20 20.13
C PHE A 306 -18.51 -3.83 19.06
N GLN A 307 -18.40 -5.13 18.81
CA GLN A 307 -19.27 -5.82 17.83
C GLN A 307 -20.77 -5.73 18.15
N TRP A 308 -21.12 -5.51 19.43
CA TRP A 308 -22.49 -5.35 19.92
C TRP A 308 -23.01 -3.91 19.91
N LEU A 309 -22.13 -2.93 19.71
CA LEU A 309 -22.55 -1.52 19.70
C LEU A 309 -23.29 -1.15 18.40
N PRO A 310 -24.20 -0.17 18.44
CA PRO A 310 -24.82 0.37 17.24
C PRO A 310 -23.81 1.19 16.42
N MET A 311 -24.13 1.36 15.14
CA MET A 311 -23.62 2.48 14.35
C MET A 311 -24.64 3.62 14.46
N GLU A 312 -24.14 4.85 14.59
CA GLU A 312 -24.96 6.05 14.69
C GLU A 312 -25.75 6.33 13.39
N ASP A 313 -26.93 6.96 13.53
CA ASP A 313 -27.79 7.30 12.40
C ASP A 313 -27.14 8.36 11.46
N GLU A 314 -27.47 8.28 10.16
CA GLU A 314 -26.87 9.11 9.12
C GLU A 314 -27.01 10.62 9.40
N SER A 315 -28.20 11.05 9.85
CA SER A 315 -28.49 12.46 10.15
C SER A 315 -27.60 12.99 11.28
N ILE A 316 -27.39 12.19 12.32
CA ILE A 316 -26.57 12.55 13.49
C ILE A 316 -25.08 12.57 13.08
N LEU A 317 -24.61 11.58 12.31
CA LEU A 317 -23.25 11.57 11.77
C LEU A 317 -22.98 12.83 10.93
N ARG A 318 -23.94 13.21 10.09
CA ARG A 318 -23.86 14.42 9.26
C ARG A 318 -23.78 15.67 10.13
N GLU A 319 -24.63 15.77 11.14
CA GLU A 319 -24.62 16.88 12.10
C GLU A 319 -23.28 17.00 12.83
N LYS A 320 -22.76 15.91 13.41
CA LYS A 320 -21.46 15.87 14.10
C LYS A 320 -20.30 16.28 13.18
N ILE A 321 -20.27 15.78 11.94
CA ILE A 321 -19.26 16.20 10.94
C ILE A 321 -19.35 17.70 10.66
N PHE A 322 -20.55 18.26 10.49
CA PHE A 322 -20.73 19.69 10.28
C PHE A 322 -20.35 20.53 11.50
N MET A 323 -20.62 20.02 12.70
CA MET A 323 -20.21 20.63 13.96
C MET A 323 -18.68 20.76 14.04
N VAL A 324 -17.94 19.67 13.77
CA VAL A 324 -16.47 19.70 13.73
C VAL A 324 -15.94 20.72 12.72
N LYS A 325 -16.55 20.78 11.52
CA LYS A 325 -16.18 21.78 10.49
C LYS A 325 -16.44 23.21 10.95
N ARG A 326 -17.52 23.45 11.69
CA ARG A 326 -17.84 24.77 12.27
C ARG A 326 -16.84 25.16 13.35
N ILE A 327 -16.53 24.25 14.29
CA ILE A 327 -15.58 24.49 15.40
C ILE A 327 -14.19 24.87 14.86
N LEU A 328 -13.75 24.22 13.79
CA LEU A 328 -12.44 24.41 13.19
C LEU A 328 -12.41 25.50 12.10
N LYS A 329 -13.52 26.20 11.85
CA LYS A 329 -13.59 27.27 10.85
C LYS A 329 -12.58 28.38 11.19
N GLY A 330 -11.81 28.81 10.20
CA GLY A 330 -10.79 29.85 10.36
C GLY A 330 -9.49 29.39 11.03
N LYS A 331 -9.35 28.09 11.35
CA LYS A 331 -8.08 27.51 11.79
C LYS A 331 -7.28 26.94 10.62
N ARG A 332 -5.98 26.71 10.83
CA ARG A 332 -5.08 26.00 9.90
C ARG A 332 -5.38 24.48 9.81
N VAL A 333 -6.67 24.12 9.74
CA VAL A 333 -7.14 22.75 9.73
C VAL A 333 -8.02 22.50 8.51
N ARG A 334 -7.58 21.62 7.62
CA ARG A 334 -8.38 21.11 6.51
C ARG A 334 -9.10 19.84 6.96
N VAL A 335 -10.40 19.96 7.20
CA VAL A 335 -11.26 18.81 7.52
C VAL A 335 -11.61 18.06 6.23
N LYS A 336 -11.27 16.77 6.19
CA LYS A 336 -11.76 15.77 5.23
C LYS A 336 -12.60 14.77 5.99
N TYR A 337 -13.60 14.19 5.38
CA TYR A 337 -14.40 13.15 6.01
C TYR A 337 -14.69 12.03 5.02
N ARG A 338 -14.87 10.82 5.54
CA ARG A 338 -15.35 9.68 4.76
C ARG A 338 -16.84 9.86 4.47
N ASP A 339 -17.21 9.55 3.24
CA ASP A 339 -18.60 9.52 2.77
C ASP A 339 -19.45 8.62 3.68
N ILE A 340 -20.59 9.13 4.17
CA ILE A 340 -21.36 8.49 5.25
C ILE A 340 -22.06 7.25 4.69
N GLU A 341 -22.60 7.37 3.50
CA GLU A 341 -23.29 6.34 2.74
C GLU A 341 -22.35 5.15 2.48
N THR A 342 -21.09 5.43 2.12
CA THR A 342 -20.01 4.42 2.04
C THR A 342 -19.74 3.75 3.39
N SER A 343 -19.70 4.52 4.49
CA SER A 343 -19.50 3.97 5.85
C SER A 343 -20.66 3.10 6.32
N ILE A 344 -21.91 3.45 5.95
CA ILE A 344 -23.10 2.64 6.22
C ILE A 344 -23.02 1.32 5.46
N ALA A 345 -22.68 1.37 4.16
CA ALA A 345 -22.48 0.16 3.36
C ALA A 345 -21.39 -0.73 3.99
N GLU A 346 -20.28 -0.16 4.46
CA GLU A 346 -19.24 -0.90 5.18
C GLU A 346 -19.77 -1.57 6.46
N ALA A 347 -20.57 -0.86 7.27
CA ALA A 347 -21.11 -1.40 8.52
C ALA A 347 -22.08 -2.55 8.28
N ILE A 348 -22.96 -2.41 7.28
CA ILE A 348 -23.88 -3.46 6.84
C ILE A 348 -23.09 -4.68 6.41
N VAL A 349 -22.14 -4.51 5.48
CA VAL A 349 -21.34 -5.61 4.94
C VAL A 349 -20.47 -6.27 6.01
N SER A 350 -19.87 -5.49 6.92
CA SER A 350 -19.02 -6.02 7.98
C SER A 350 -19.79 -6.89 8.97
N ARG A 351 -21.06 -6.57 9.24
CA ARG A 351 -21.92 -7.27 10.20
C ARG A 351 -23.04 -8.08 9.53
N GLY A 352 -22.89 -8.33 8.23
CA GLY A 352 -23.88 -9.00 7.41
C GLY A 352 -23.95 -10.50 7.64
N ASP A 353 -25.04 -11.08 7.16
CA ASP A 353 -25.33 -12.52 7.12
C ASP A 353 -25.40 -13.00 5.66
N GLU A 354 -25.76 -14.27 5.46
CA GLU A 354 -25.82 -14.93 4.15
C GLU A 354 -26.81 -14.28 3.17
N ARG A 355 -27.81 -13.53 3.67
CA ARG A 355 -28.76 -12.78 2.84
C ARG A 355 -28.05 -11.74 1.97
N LEU A 356 -26.92 -11.19 2.43
CA LEU A 356 -26.15 -10.21 1.66
C LEU A 356 -25.39 -10.80 0.47
N SER A 357 -25.29 -12.13 0.33
CA SER A 357 -24.74 -12.70 -0.91
C SER A 357 -25.57 -12.27 -2.13
N ASP A 358 -26.89 -12.20 -1.99
CA ASP A 358 -27.79 -11.83 -3.08
C ASP A 358 -27.72 -10.33 -3.40
N LEU A 359 -27.30 -9.50 -2.44
CA LEU A 359 -26.98 -8.08 -2.67
C LEU A 359 -25.82 -7.94 -3.64
N PHE A 360 -24.72 -8.66 -3.42
CA PHE A 360 -23.55 -8.56 -4.33
C PHE A 360 -23.87 -9.07 -5.73
N GLU A 361 -24.65 -10.13 -5.85
CA GLU A 361 -25.13 -10.59 -7.16
C GLU A 361 -25.99 -9.52 -7.85
N PHE A 362 -26.91 -8.89 -7.12
CA PHE A 362 -27.73 -7.79 -7.62
C PHE A 362 -26.88 -6.61 -8.11
N LEU A 363 -25.90 -6.17 -7.31
CA LEU A 363 -25.01 -5.05 -7.63
C LEU A 363 -24.24 -5.32 -8.93
N VAL A 364 -23.67 -6.52 -9.07
CA VAL A 364 -22.95 -6.93 -10.30
C VAL A 364 -23.88 -6.94 -11.50
N ARG A 365 -25.09 -7.50 -11.39
CA ARG A 365 -26.09 -7.51 -12.47
C ARG A 365 -26.54 -6.11 -12.89
N ARG A 366 -26.52 -5.14 -11.96
CA ARG A 366 -26.77 -3.72 -12.22
C ARG A 366 -25.53 -2.94 -12.72
N GLY A 367 -24.40 -3.62 -12.92
CA GLY A 367 -23.18 -3.04 -13.47
C GLY A 367 -22.32 -2.27 -12.48
N ALA A 368 -22.55 -2.42 -11.17
CA ALA A 368 -21.73 -1.81 -10.12
C ALA A 368 -20.28 -2.32 -10.23
N LYS A 369 -19.32 -1.38 -10.23
CA LYS A 369 -17.89 -1.67 -10.34
C LYS A 369 -17.08 -0.48 -9.82
N LEU A 370 -15.87 -0.75 -9.33
CA LEU A 370 -14.94 0.29 -8.87
C LEU A 370 -15.49 1.18 -7.74
N GLU A 371 -16.35 0.65 -6.89
CA GLU A 371 -17.02 1.40 -5.81
C GLU A 371 -16.07 1.91 -4.70
N ALA A 372 -14.79 1.55 -4.73
CA ALA A 372 -13.77 2.17 -3.90
C ALA A 372 -13.49 3.65 -4.28
N TRP A 373 -13.86 4.05 -5.50
CA TRP A 373 -13.77 5.42 -5.99
C TRP A 373 -15.14 6.08 -5.89
N ARG A 374 -15.17 7.29 -5.32
CA ARG A 374 -16.40 8.00 -4.97
C ARG A 374 -17.30 8.24 -6.19
N GLU A 375 -16.72 8.48 -7.35
CA GLU A 375 -17.44 8.71 -8.61
C GLU A 375 -18.18 7.47 -9.14
N PHE A 376 -17.89 6.27 -8.63
CA PHE A 376 -18.53 5.02 -9.05
C PHE A 376 -19.40 4.38 -7.96
N PHE A 377 -19.25 4.77 -6.69
CA PHE A 377 -20.12 4.28 -5.62
C PHE A 377 -21.54 4.80 -5.81
N ASN A 378 -22.53 3.89 -5.74
CA ASN A 378 -23.94 4.23 -5.93
C ASN A 378 -24.81 3.66 -4.79
N SER A 379 -25.09 4.50 -3.79
CA SER A 379 -25.93 4.14 -2.64
C SER A 379 -27.37 3.77 -2.99
N GLU A 380 -27.90 4.27 -4.11
CA GLU A 380 -29.27 3.99 -4.52
C GLU A 380 -29.48 2.52 -4.92
N LEU A 381 -28.45 1.87 -5.48
CA LEU A 381 -28.52 0.43 -5.78
C LEU A 381 -28.69 -0.40 -4.50
N TYR A 382 -28.04 0.01 -3.41
CA TYR A 382 -28.23 -0.62 -2.12
C TYR A 382 -29.64 -0.37 -1.60
N ASN A 383 -30.14 0.87 -1.66
CA ASN A 383 -31.53 1.21 -1.27
C ASN A 383 -32.54 0.34 -2.04
N GLU A 384 -32.40 0.25 -3.35
CA GLU A 384 -33.26 -0.53 -4.23
C GLU A 384 -33.31 -2.00 -3.82
N TRP A 385 -32.15 -2.62 -3.57
CA TRP A 385 -32.09 -4.02 -3.15
C TRP A 385 -32.76 -4.25 -1.80
N PHE A 386 -32.44 -3.42 -0.80
CA PHE A 386 -33.05 -3.53 0.54
C PHE A 386 -34.58 -3.39 0.49
N ASN A 387 -35.08 -2.42 -0.28
CA ASN A 387 -36.52 -2.21 -0.49
C ASN A 387 -37.17 -3.41 -1.19
N THR A 388 -36.53 -3.95 -2.23
CA THR A 388 -37.03 -5.09 -3.01
C THR A 388 -37.13 -6.36 -2.16
N MET A 389 -36.14 -6.58 -1.29
CA MET A 389 -36.11 -7.75 -0.39
C MET A 389 -36.96 -7.56 0.87
N GLY A 390 -37.51 -6.37 1.11
CA GLY A 390 -38.24 -6.05 2.33
C GLY A 390 -37.40 -6.09 3.60
N ILE A 391 -36.07 -5.93 3.49
CA ILE A 391 -35.12 -5.99 4.61
C ILE A 391 -34.83 -4.56 5.08
N GLN A 392 -34.88 -4.32 6.38
CA GLN A 392 -34.55 -3.00 6.93
C GLN A 392 -33.05 -2.88 7.16
N LYS A 393 -32.41 -1.86 6.56
CA LYS A 393 -30.97 -1.58 6.81
C LYS A 393 -30.63 -1.47 8.29
N LYS A 394 -31.56 -0.93 9.09
CA LYS A 394 -31.42 -0.76 10.55
C LYS A 394 -31.19 -2.09 11.29
N GLU A 395 -31.63 -3.23 10.74
CA GLU A 395 -31.33 -4.57 11.29
C GLU A 395 -29.82 -4.82 11.41
N TYR A 396 -29.03 -4.34 10.44
CA TYR A 396 -27.57 -4.47 10.45
C TYR A 396 -26.86 -3.32 11.15
N LEU A 397 -27.56 -2.22 11.45
CA LEU A 397 -26.99 -1.01 12.06
C LEU A 397 -27.17 -0.95 13.58
N ARG A 398 -28.24 -1.57 14.11
CA ARG A 398 -28.60 -1.56 15.54
C ARG A 398 -27.53 -2.15 16.47
N GLY A 399 -27.71 -1.86 17.77
CA GLY A 399 -27.03 -2.61 18.83
C GLY A 399 -27.57 -4.05 18.91
N ARG A 400 -26.73 -4.96 19.41
CA ARG A 400 -27.04 -6.38 19.56
C ARG A 400 -26.90 -6.80 21.02
N GLU A 401 -27.75 -7.73 21.45
CA GLU A 401 -27.65 -8.29 22.80
C GLU A 401 -26.40 -9.18 22.93
N LEU A 402 -25.88 -9.31 24.16
CA LEU A 402 -24.61 -10.03 24.37
C LEU A 402 -24.71 -11.54 24.11
N ASP A 403 -25.89 -12.11 24.32
CA ASP A 403 -26.26 -13.50 24.08
C ASP A 403 -26.81 -13.75 22.66
N GLU A 404 -27.02 -12.71 21.86
CA GLU A 404 -27.44 -12.82 20.46
C GLU A 404 -26.42 -13.68 19.67
N LYS A 405 -26.93 -14.63 18.88
CA LYS A 405 -26.10 -15.42 17.96
C LYS A 405 -25.66 -14.54 16.80
N LEU A 406 -24.35 -14.38 16.63
CA LEU A 406 -23.77 -13.55 15.59
C LEU A 406 -23.43 -14.37 14.34
N PRO A 407 -23.56 -13.83 13.11
CA PRO A 407 -23.24 -14.55 11.87
C PRO A 407 -21.81 -15.11 11.82
N TRP A 408 -20.89 -14.51 12.56
CA TRP A 408 -19.48 -14.88 12.63
C TRP A 408 -19.10 -15.68 13.89
N ASP A 409 -20.05 -16.08 14.75
CA ASP A 409 -19.76 -16.81 16.01
C ASP A 409 -19.09 -18.18 15.78
N PHE A 410 -19.25 -18.78 14.59
CA PHE A 410 -18.60 -20.03 14.22
C PHE A 410 -17.09 -19.89 13.94
N ILE A 411 -16.57 -18.66 13.86
CA ILE A 411 -15.16 -18.38 13.65
C ILE A 411 -14.47 -18.23 15.00
N ASP A 412 -13.58 -19.16 15.30
CA ASP A 412 -12.74 -19.12 16.48
C ASP A 412 -11.46 -18.32 16.19
N THR A 413 -11.43 -17.06 16.63
CA THR A 413 -10.24 -16.21 16.50
C THR A 413 -9.14 -16.54 17.51
N GLY A 414 -9.44 -17.36 18.51
CA GLY A 414 -8.65 -17.60 19.72
C GLY A 414 -8.85 -16.55 20.82
N VAL A 415 -9.53 -15.43 20.55
CA VAL A 415 -9.95 -14.47 21.58
C VAL A 415 -11.31 -14.91 22.13
N SER A 416 -11.44 -15.05 23.45
CA SER A 416 -12.67 -15.54 24.05
C SER A 416 -13.81 -14.51 23.98
N LYS A 417 -15.04 -14.97 23.74
CA LYS A 417 -16.24 -14.10 23.76
C LYS A 417 -16.40 -13.41 25.12
N GLY A 418 -16.08 -14.10 26.21
CA GLY A 418 -16.06 -13.54 27.57
C GLY A 418 -15.11 -12.35 27.70
N PHE A 419 -13.88 -12.45 27.19
CA PHE A 419 -12.94 -11.33 27.17
C PHE A 419 -13.49 -10.11 26.41
N LEU A 420 -14.11 -10.33 25.25
CA LEU A 420 -14.72 -9.24 24.47
C LEU A 420 -15.86 -8.55 25.24
N MET A 421 -16.69 -9.32 25.95
CA MET A 421 -17.76 -8.79 26.81
C MET A 421 -17.18 -7.99 28.00
N ASP A 422 -16.12 -8.48 28.63
CA ASP A 422 -15.46 -7.78 29.73
C ASP A 422 -14.80 -6.48 29.27
N GLU A 423 -14.19 -6.47 28.08
CA GLU A 423 -13.66 -5.24 27.47
C GLU A 423 -14.77 -4.22 27.17
N LEU A 424 -15.95 -4.66 26.72
CA LEU A 424 -17.10 -3.79 26.53
C LEU A 424 -17.57 -3.19 27.86
N ARG A 425 -17.65 -3.99 28.93
CA ARG A 425 -17.99 -3.51 30.29
C ARG A 425 -16.97 -2.51 30.81
N ARG A 426 -15.67 -2.78 30.61
CA ARG A 426 -14.60 -1.82 30.96
C ARG A 426 -14.74 -0.52 30.17
N ALA A 427 -15.09 -0.58 28.89
CA ALA A 427 -15.37 0.61 28.09
C ALA A 427 -16.56 1.41 28.65
N GLN A 428 -17.65 0.74 29.03
CA GLN A 428 -18.81 1.38 29.66
C GLN A 428 -18.44 2.08 30.98
N ASN A 429 -17.56 1.45 31.77
CA ASN A 429 -17.11 1.93 33.07
C ASN A 429 -15.89 2.88 33.02
N ARG A 430 -15.46 3.31 31.82
CA ARG A 430 -14.26 4.16 31.64
C ARG A 430 -13.01 3.57 32.29
N GLN A 431 -12.78 2.28 32.06
CA GLN A 431 -11.61 1.56 32.56
C GLN A 431 -10.66 1.24 31.40
N LEU A 432 -9.37 1.44 31.64
CA LEU A 432 -8.31 1.02 30.72
C LEU A 432 -8.03 -0.48 30.87
N THR A 433 -7.49 -1.04 29.79
CA THR A 433 -6.89 -2.37 29.77
C THR A 433 -5.45 -2.21 29.29
N MET A 434 -4.51 -2.84 29.98
CA MET A 434 -3.09 -2.76 29.61
C MET A 434 -2.85 -3.33 28.21
N ASP A 435 -1.84 -2.80 27.51
CA ASP A 435 -1.40 -3.34 26.23
C ASP A 435 -0.56 -4.60 26.41
N CYS A 436 -0.43 -5.38 25.32
CA CYS A 436 0.36 -6.60 25.31
C CYS A 436 1.86 -6.35 25.47
N TYR A 437 2.36 -5.12 25.29
CA TYR A 437 3.78 -4.81 25.47
C TYR A 437 4.15 -4.73 26.95
N SER A 438 3.20 -4.28 27.77
CA SER A 438 3.36 -4.07 29.21
C SER A 438 2.88 -5.23 30.05
N GLY A 439 2.01 -6.11 29.51
CA GLY A 439 1.54 -7.30 30.22
C GLY A 439 0.42 -8.05 29.50
N CYS A 440 -0.06 -9.14 30.09
CA CYS A 440 -1.10 -9.98 29.49
C CYS A 440 -2.49 -9.68 30.07
N ALA A 441 -3.43 -9.30 29.20
CA ALA A 441 -4.84 -9.11 29.57
C ALA A 441 -5.68 -10.41 29.56
N MET A 442 -5.05 -11.58 29.41
CA MET A 442 -5.68 -12.90 29.45
C MET A 442 -6.85 -13.08 28.44
N CYS A 443 -6.63 -12.67 27.19
CA CYS A 443 -7.68 -12.69 26.17
C CYS A 443 -8.10 -14.09 25.65
N GLY A 444 -7.46 -15.16 26.12
CA GLY A 444 -7.76 -16.56 25.75
C GLY A 444 -6.85 -17.16 24.69
N LEU A 445 -5.98 -16.38 24.05
CA LEU A 445 -5.07 -16.87 23.00
C LEU A 445 -3.97 -17.82 23.50
N ASN A 446 -3.79 -17.96 24.82
CA ASN A 446 -2.72 -18.72 25.45
C ASN A 446 -1.38 -18.47 24.74
N CYS A 447 -1.03 -17.20 24.59
CA CYS A 447 0.32 -16.85 24.21
C CYS A 447 1.21 -17.47 25.28
N ASP A 448 2.02 -18.47 24.91
CA ASP A 448 3.14 -18.87 25.76
C ASP A 448 3.90 -17.60 26.14
N ALA A 449 4.70 -17.63 27.20
CA ALA A 449 5.58 -16.53 27.57
C ALA A 449 6.64 -16.21 26.48
N MET A 450 6.31 -16.31 25.19
CA MET A 450 6.88 -15.63 24.02
C MET A 450 6.83 -14.09 24.11
N MET A 451 6.35 -13.56 25.23
CA MET A 451 6.59 -12.20 25.71
C MET A 451 7.42 -12.18 26.99
N GLU A 452 8.31 -13.16 27.22
CA GLU A 452 9.67 -12.74 27.52
C GLU A 452 10.00 -11.80 26.36
N HIS A 453 9.99 -10.51 26.65
CA HIS A 453 10.83 -9.59 25.92
C HIS A 453 12.13 -10.37 25.76
N LYS A 454 12.38 -10.92 24.57
CA LYS A 454 13.68 -10.74 23.99
C LYS A 454 13.81 -9.21 23.97
N ALA A 455 14.19 -8.64 25.11
CA ALA A 455 15.50 -8.07 25.24
C ALA A 455 16.43 -8.99 24.44
N VAL A 456 16.33 -8.90 23.10
CA VAL A 456 17.49 -8.76 22.28
C VAL A 456 18.21 -7.71 23.07
N ASN A 457 19.24 -8.16 23.80
CA ASN A 457 20.24 -7.27 24.33
C ASN A 457 20.40 -6.28 23.21
N ILE A 458 20.00 -5.03 23.47
CA ILE A 458 20.50 -3.94 22.68
C ILE A 458 21.97 -3.96 23.10
N GLU A 459 22.75 -4.92 22.58
CA GLU A 459 23.99 -4.57 21.96
C GLU A 459 23.55 -3.45 21.04
N ARG A 460 23.65 -2.23 21.58
CA ARG A 460 23.89 -1.07 20.79
C ARG A 460 25.09 -1.55 19.99
N ILE A 461 24.83 -2.07 18.79
CA ILE A 461 25.84 -2.14 17.78
C ILE A 461 26.24 -0.69 17.76
N GLU A 462 27.39 -0.39 18.34
CA GLU A 462 28.05 0.87 18.17
C GLU A 462 28.27 0.93 16.67
N LEU A 463 27.25 1.48 15.99
CA LEU A 463 27.41 2.03 14.68
C LEU A 463 28.46 3.08 14.93
N LYS A 464 29.70 2.75 14.53
CA LYS A 464 30.82 3.68 14.56
C LYS A 464 30.23 5.01 14.11
N PRO A 465 30.34 6.09 14.91
CA PRO A 465 29.82 7.38 14.52
C PRO A 465 30.28 7.60 13.09
N SER A 466 29.34 7.64 12.16
CA SER A 466 29.65 8.05 10.81
C SER A 466 30.35 9.37 10.97
N ALA A 467 31.57 9.46 10.44
CA ALA A 467 32.40 10.65 10.52
C ALA A 467 31.50 11.88 10.40
N SER A 468 31.61 12.75 11.39
CA SER A 468 30.82 13.96 11.57
C SER A 468 30.42 14.58 10.24
N GLU A 469 29.16 15.00 10.12
CA GLU A 469 28.61 15.74 8.97
C GLU A 469 29.37 17.05 8.63
N SER A 470 30.49 17.33 9.30
CA SER A 470 31.47 18.37 8.98
C SER A 470 32.51 17.98 7.91
N GLU A 471 32.58 16.73 7.44
CA GLU A 471 33.55 16.31 6.41
C GLU A 471 32.97 16.19 4.98
N ALA A 472 31.65 16.28 4.80
CA ALA A 472 30.99 16.11 3.49
C ALA A 472 31.13 17.32 2.53
N GLN A 473 31.98 18.29 2.84
CA GLN A 473 32.25 19.45 1.98
C GLN A 473 33.57 19.37 1.17
N LYS A 474 34.27 18.23 1.17
CA LYS A 474 35.55 18.09 0.45
C LYS A 474 35.53 17.00 -0.64
N SER A 475 34.85 17.29 -1.75
CA SER A 475 35.23 16.99 -3.15
C SER A 475 33.99 17.12 -4.04
N ASN A 476 33.94 18.17 -4.87
CA ASN A 476 32.69 18.59 -5.53
C ASN A 476 32.47 18.00 -6.93
N GLN A 477 33.24 17.01 -7.37
CA GLN A 477 33.10 16.40 -8.71
C GLN A 477 32.79 14.91 -8.59
N GLY A 478 31.60 14.51 -9.03
CA GLY A 478 31.27 13.10 -9.30
C GLY A 478 31.59 12.74 -10.75
N PHE A 479 31.42 11.48 -11.12
CA PHE A 479 31.50 11.07 -12.53
C PHE A 479 30.15 11.24 -13.22
N ARG A 480 30.17 11.71 -14.47
CA ARG A 480 28.99 11.74 -15.33
C ARG A 480 29.03 10.55 -16.28
N TYR A 481 27.92 9.84 -16.36
CA TYR A 481 27.70 8.79 -17.33
C TYR A 481 26.45 9.08 -18.12
N THR A 482 26.55 9.00 -19.45
CA THR A 482 25.40 9.13 -20.34
C THR A 482 25.10 7.78 -20.94
N PHE A 483 23.86 7.33 -20.78
CA PHE A 483 23.34 6.08 -21.31
C PHE A 483 22.41 6.37 -22.46
N ARG A 484 22.58 5.63 -23.56
CA ARG A 484 21.61 5.59 -24.65
C ARG A 484 20.62 4.48 -24.42
N TYR A 485 19.34 4.78 -24.53
CA TYR A 485 18.27 3.80 -24.42
C TYR A 485 17.29 3.90 -25.57
N GLY A 486 16.64 2.77 -25.84
CA GLY A 486 15.52 2.67 -26.76
C GLY A 486 14.23 2.30 -26.06
N LYS A 487 13.12 2.65 -26.71
CA LYS A 487 11.75 2.44 -26.27
C LYS A 487 10.91 2.01 -27.47
N TYR A 488 10.39 0.79 -27.43
CA TYR A 488 9.87 0.04 -28.58
C TYR A 488 8.53 -0.64 -28.27
N GLY A 489 7.76 -0.92 -29.32
CA GLY A 489 6.50 -1.65 -29.19
C GLY A 489 5.57 -1.02 -28.16
N ASP A 490 4.92 -1.82 -27.32
CA ASP A 490 3.96 -1.32 -26.33
C ASP A 490 4.59 -0.41 -25.25
N ALA A 491 5.91 -0.49 -25.06
CA ALA A 491 6.60 0.42 -24.14
C ALA A 491 6.40 1.89 -24.55
N ARG A 492 6.12 2.19 -25.83
CA ARG A 492 5.81 3.55 -26.33
C ARG A 492 4.67 4.24 -25.57
N TYR A 493 3.78 3.49 -24.93
CA TYR A 493 2.67 4.01 -24.14
C TYR A 493 3.04 4.36 -22.69
N ILE A 494 4.23 3.98 -22.22
CA ILE A 494 4.73 4.35 -20.89
C ILE A 494 5.07 5.84 -20.89
N GLY A 495 4.62 6.58 -19.87
CA GLY A 495 4.92 8.01 -19.75
C GLY A 495 6.42 8.30 -19.59
N HIS A 496 6.81 9.56 -19.81
CA HIS A 496 8.22 9.97 -19.70
C HIS A 496 8.73 9.84 -18.25
N LEU A 497 7.94 10.26 -17.26
CA LEU A 497 8.29 10.17 -15.84
C LEU A 497 8.42 8.71 -15.39
N GLU A 498 7.49 7.86 -15.81
CA GLU A 498 7.55 6.41 -15.53
C GLU A 498 8.78 5.77 -16.16
N THR A 499 9.13 6.16 -17.39
CA THR A 499 10.35 5.67 -18.07
C THR A 499 11.59 6.04 -17.28
N ILE A 500 11.70 7.28 -16.80
CA ILE A 500 12.82 7.73 -15.97
C ILE A 500 12.89 6.89 -14.68
N ASN A 501 11.78 6.74 -13.97
CA ASN A 501 11.74 5.96 -12.73
C ASN A 501 12.17 4.50 -12.95
N LEU A 502 11.72 3.86 -14.04
CA LEU A 502 12.12 2.50 -14.40
C LEU A 502 13.63 2.40 -14.69
N LEU A 503 14.19 3.36 -15.43
CA LEU A 503 15.63 3.41 -15.70
C LEU A 503 16.44 3.57 -14.41
N LEU A 504 16.05 4.50 -13.54
CA LEU A 504 16.74 4.73 -12.27
C LEU A 504 16.66 3.54 -11.33
N ARG A 505 15.51 2.87 -11.26
CA ARG A 505 15.33 1.62 -10.51
C ARG A 505 16.24 0.51 -11.03
N ALA A 506 16.28 0.33 -12.35
CA ALA A 506 17.16 -0.67 -12.95
C ALA A 506 18.65 -0.36 -12.71
N MET A 507 19.05 0.92 -12.76
CA MET A 507 20.41 1.36 -12.42
C MET A 507 20.76 1.12 -10.94
N ARG A 508 19.87 1.48 -10.02
CA ARG A 508 20.03 1.22 -8.57
C ARG A 508 20.14 -0.28 -8.27
N SER A 509 19.28 -1.08 -8.90
CA SER A 509 19.29 -2.55 -8.80
C SER A 509 20.60 -3.17 -9.32
N ALA A 510 21.23 -2.55 -10.33
CA ALA A 510 22.56 -2.92 -10.82
C ALA A 510 23.72 -2.37 -9.97
N GLY A 511 23.44 -1.76 -8.81
CA GLY A 511 24.46 -1.25 -7.88
C GLY A 511 25.03 0.14 -8.23
N ILE A 512 24.40 0.88 -9.14
CA ILE A 512 24.83 2.24 -9.48
C ILE A 512 24.27 3.23 -8.44
N SER A 513 25.16 3.79 -7.61
CA SER A 513 24.82 4.89 -6.69
C SER A 513 24.73 6.21 -7.46
N ILE A 514 23.57 6.87 -7.38
CA ILE A 514 23.28 8.14 -8.07
C ILE A 514 23.31 9.26 -7.03
N ARG A 515 24.07 10.32 -7.32
CA ARG A 515 24.13 11.50 -6.45
C ARG A 515 22.77 12.17 -6.36
N MET A 516 22.47 12.67 -5.17
CA MET A 516 21.23 13.37 -4.88
C MET A 516 21.48 14.88 -4.73
N HIS A 517 20.45 15.69 -4.93
CA HIS A 517 20.46 17.13 -4.66
C HIS A 517 19.16 17.57 -3.97
N GLY A 518 19.22 18.66 -3.21
CA GLY A 518 18.08 19.17 -2.44
C GLY A 518 18.11 18.70 -0.97
N LYS A 519 17.73 19.60 -0.06
CA LYS A 519 17.89 19.39 1.39
C LYS A 519 16.87 18.42 1.98
N TYR A 520 15.59 18.57 1.65
CA TYR A 520 14.57 17.72 2.26
C TYR A 520 13.53 17.06 1.35
N HIS A 521 13.76 17.14 0.05
CA HIS A 521 13.25 16.16 -0.92
C HIS A 521 14.41 15.88 -1.88
N PRO A 522 15.35 15.00 -1.50
CA PRO A 522 16.52 14.72 -2.32
C PRO A 522 16.08 14.11 -3.65
N MET A 523 16.50 14.73 -4.74
CA MET A 523 16.21 14.30 -6.11
C MET A 523 17.50 13.77 -6.75
N PRO A 524 17.42 12.72 -7.59
CA PRO A 524 18.60 12.22 -8.29
C PRO A 524 19.12 13.29 -9.25
N LYS A 525 20.45 13.46 -9.31
CA LYS A 525 21.11 14.35 -10.25
C LYS A 525 21.15 13.69 -11.63
N ILE A 526 20.18 14.05 -12.47
CA ILE A 526 20.03 13.53 -13.82
C ILE A 526 19.83 14.65 -14.84
N SER A 527 20.25 14.38 -16.08
CA SER A 527 19.89 15.18 -17.25
C SER A 527 19.32 14.27 -18.33
N LEU A 528 18.46 14.77 -19.20
CA LEU A 528 17.72 13.96 -20.18
C LEU A 528 17.78 14.59 -21.57
N SER A 529 17.61 13.78 -22.62
CA SER A 529 17.21 14.26 -23.95
C SER A 529 15.79 14.84 -23.92
N GLU A 530 15.38 15.48 -25.02
CA GLU A 530 14.00 15.96 -25.19
C GLU A 530 12.99 14.85 -24.92
N ALA A 531 11.94 15.16 -24.15
CA ALA A 531 10.95 14.18 -23.74
C ALA A 531 10.24 13.56 -24.96
N LEU A 532 10.32 12.23 -25.07
CA LEU A 532 9.65 11.49 -26.13
C LEU A 532 8.12 11.47 -25.91
N PRO A 533 7.31 11.91 -26.88
CA PRO A 533 5.86 11.84 -26.77
C PRO A 533 5.35 10.39 -26.60
N VAL A 534 4.28 10.22 -25.83
CA VAL A 534 3.57 8.94 -25.69
C VAL A 534 3.05 8.50 -27.07
N GLY A 535 3.20 7.22 -27.40
CA GLY A 535 2.83 6.67 -28.70
C GLY A 535 3.95 6.64 -29.74
N ILE A 536 5.10 7.27 -29.44
CA ILE A 536 6.27 7.29 -30.32
C ILE A 536 7.35 6.34 -29.79
N GLU A 537 7.99 5.62 -30.71
CA GLU A 537 9.14 4.76 -30.42
C GLU A 537 10.45 5.53 -30.62
N SER A 538 11.52 5.10 -29.97
CA SER A 538 12.84 5.71 -30.16
C SER A 538 13.95 4.70 -29.99
N THR A 539 15.02 4.84 -30.78
CA THR A 539 16.26 4.06 -30.63
C THR A 539 17.39 4.85 -29.96
N CYS A 540 17.19 6.14 -29.66
CA CYS A 540 18.30 7.05 -29.42
C CYS A 540 18.02 8.09 -28.31
N GLU A 541 17.22 7.73 -27.31
CA GLU A 541 17.05 8.60 -26.14
C GLU A 541 18.26 8.53 -25.22
N LEU A 542 18.49 9.61 -24.48
CA LEU A 542 19.67 9.76 -23.61
C LEU A 542 19.23 10.09 -22.18
N ILE A 543 19.88 9.43 -21.22
CA ILE A 543 19.83 9.78 -19.81
C ILE A 543 21.25 9.91 -19.28
N GLU A 544 21.54 11.06 -18.68
CA GLU A 544 22.79 11.34 -17.98
C GLU A 544 22.53 11.25 -16.47
N ILE A 545 23.44 10.60 -15.76
CA ILE A 545 23.43 10.53 -14.29
C ILE A 545 24.78 11.00 -13.75
N GLU A 546 24.76 11.57 -12.55
CA GLU A 546 25.97 11.87 -11.78
C GLU A 546 26.12 10.84 -10.65
N THR A 547 27.25 10.15 -10.57
CA THR A 547 27.55 9.15 -9.52
C THR A 547 28.54 9.68 -8.50
N ASP A 548 28.61 9.05 -7.33
CA ASP A 548 29.65 9.32 -6.34
C ASP A 548 31.06 9.00 -6.89
N MET A 549 32.08 9.60 -6.28
CA MET A 549 33.48 9.30 -6.59
C MET A 549 33.77 7.80 -6.35
N GLY A 550 34.45 7.17 -7.31
CA GLY A 550 34.81 5.75 -7.26
C GLY A 550 33.76 4.79 -7.84
N VAL A 551 32.56 5.25 -8.19
CA VAL A 551 31.59 4.43 -8.93
C VAL A 551 32.03 4.32 -10.39
N LEU A 552 32.40 3.12 -10.80
CA LEU A 552 32.78 2.78 -12.17
C LEU A 552 31.66 1.98 -12.82
N VAL A 553 31.20 2.43 -13.99
CA VAL A 553 30.22 1.72 -14.82
C VAL A 553 30.96 0.87 -15.84
N TYR A 554 30.61 -0.41 -15.92
CA TYR A 554 31.19 -1.38 -16.84
C TYR A 554 30.12 -2.00 -17.74
N ASP A 555 30.51 -2.58 -18.88
CA ASP A 555 29.60 -3.20 -19.84
C ASP A 555 28.69 -4.29 -19.22
N LYS A 556 29.18 -5.01 -18.20
CA LYS A 556 28.38 -5.99 -17.49
C LYS A 556 27.15 -5.37 -16.81
N MET A 557 27.26 -4.14 -16.29
CA MET A 557 26.15 -3.44 -15.64
C MET A 557 25.03 -3.12 -16.63
N VAL A 558 25.36 -2.86 -17.91
CA VAL A 558 24.33 -2.67 -18.96
C VAL A 558 23.49 -3.93 -19.12
N LYS A 559 24.10 -5.13 -19.03
CA LYS A 559 23.36 -6.40 -19.05
C LYS A 559 22.47 -6.55 -17.82
N GLU A 560 22.95 -6.16 -16.65
CA GLU A 560 22.20 -6.21 -15.39
C GLU A 560 21.01 -5.24 -15.38
N ILE A 561 21.20 -4.01 -15.84
CA ILE A 561 20.13 -3.01 -16.02
C ILE A 561 19.06 -3.57 -16.97
N ASN A 562 19.46 -4.08 -18.13
CA ASN A 562 18.55 -4.64 -19.13
C ASN A 562 17.77 -5.87 -18.65
N ARG A 563 18.26 -6.59 -17.63
CA ARG A 563 17.54 -7.72 -17.02
C ARG A 563 16.32 -7.26 -16.21
N ILE A 564 16.36 -6.04 -15.67
CA ILE A 564 15.32 -5.46 -14.82
C ILE A 564 14.31 -4.66 -15.64
N LEU A 565 14.75 -4.06 -16.75
CA LEU A 565 13.89 -3.25 -17.60
C LEU A 565 12.75 -4.09 -18.23
N PRO A 566 11.54 -3.53 -18.32
CA PRO A 566 10.42 -4.22 -18.95
C PRO A 566 10.67 -4.40 -20.45
N LYS A 567 9.98 -5.39 -21.03
CA LYS A 567 10.02 -5.63 -22.47
C LYS A 567 9.70 -4.35 -23.24
N GLY A 568 10.56 -4.01 -24.20
CA GLY A 568 10.43 -2.81 -25.02
C GLY A 568 11.26 -1.61 -24.53
N ILE A 569 11.92 -1.66 -23.37
CA ILE A 569 12.92 -0.66 -22.96
C ILE A 569 14.28 -1.34 -22.88
N LYS A 570 15.32 -0.70 -23.43
CA LYS A 570 16.68 -1.28 -23.42
C LYS A 570 17.76 -0.20 -23.40
N ILE A 571 18.73 -0.31 -22.50
CA ILE A 571 20.01 0.40 -22.58
C ILE A 571 20.86 -0.25 -23.69
N ILE A 572 21.33 0.57 -24.62
CA ILE A 572 22.10 0.16 -25.80
C ILE A 572 23.60 0.28 -25.52
N GLU A 573 24.03 1.46 -25.10
CA GLU A 573 25.43 1.81 -24.85
C GLU A 573 25.51 2.88 -23.75
N PHE A 574 26.71 3.11 -23.23
CA PHE A 574 26.98 4.22 -22.33
C PHE A 574 28.35 4.83 -22.63
N ILE A 575 28.54 6.09 -22.23
CA ILE A 575 29.84 6.75 -22.23
C ILE A 575 30.09 7.37 -20.86
N LYS A 576 31.37 7.50 -20.49
CA LYS A 576 31.80 8.37 -19.40
C LYS A 576 31.89 9.79 -19.95
N GLY A 577 30.91 10.63 -19.63
CA GLY A 577 30.76 11.96 -20.20
C GLY A 577 29.33 12.45 -20.15
N SER A 578 29.12 13.66 -20.66
CA SER A 578 27.82 14.32 -20.69
C SER A 578 27.08 14.12 -22.02
N ILE A 579 25.78 14.42 -22.03
CA ILE A 579 24.91 14.29 -23.22
C ILE A 579 25.50 14.91 -24.51
N PRO A 580 26.13 16.12 -24.50
CA PRO A 580 26.75 16.68 -25.70
C PRO A 580 27.79 15.79 -26.38
N ASN A 581 28.39 14.85 -25.66
CA ASN A 581 29.38 13.91 -26.19
C ASN A 581 28.74 12.75 -26.98
N MET A 582 27.41 12.65 -27.01
CA MET A 582 26.66 11.75 -27.90
C MET A 582 25.98 12.58 -29.01
N VAL A 583 26.17 12.19 -30.28
CA VAL A 583 25.70 12.90 -31.49
C VAL A 583 24.19 13.19 -31.43
N ARG A 584 23.77 14.37 -31.91
CA ARG A 584 22.45 14.96 -31.66
C ARG A 584 21.52 15.10 -32.88
N GLU A 585 21.91 14.61 -34.05
CA GLU A 585 21.01 14.62 -35.21
C GLU A 585 20.09 13.40 -35.17
N TYR A 586 18.79 13.64 -35.27
CA TYR A 586 17.79 12.58 -35.31
C TYR A 586 16.74 12.86 -36.40
N SER A 587 16.18 11.78 -36.92
CA SER A 587 15.06 11.78 -37.85
C SER A 587 13.96 10.87 -37.34
N TYR A 588 12.77 11.02 -37.92
CA TYR A 588 11.64 10.14 -37.66
C TYR A 588 11.35 9.29 -38.89
N ILE A 589 11.23 7.99 -38.67
CA ILE A 589 10.61 7.09 -39.62
C ILE A 589 9.12 7.04 -39.34
N LEU A 590 8.31 7.38 -40.34
CA LEU A 590 6.85 7.31 -40.29
C LEU A 590 6.40 6.11 -41.12
N ILE A 591 5.56 5.25 -40.55
CA ILE A 591 5.08 4.02 -41.21
C ILE A 591 3.57 4.15 -41.41
N ALA A 592 3.12 3.97 -42.65
CA ALA A 592 1.71 3.97 -43.02
C ALA A 592 1.32 2.69 -43.76
N GLU A 593 0.06 2.28 -43.63
CA GLU A 593 -0.52 1.14 -44.37
C GLU A 593 -1.06 1.55 -45.74
N LYS A 594 -1.37 2.83 -45.91
CA LYS A 594 -1.82 3.43 -47.18
C LYS A 594 -0.86 4.54 -47.57
N GLU A 595 -0.79 4.79 -48.86
CA GLU A 595 -0.02 5.92 -49.37
C GLU A 595 -0.62 7.21 -48.85
N VAL A 596 0.26 8.10 -48.40
CA VAL A 596 -0.10 9.42 -47.91
C VAL A 596 0.45 10.46 -48.87
N ASP A 597 -0.42 11.34 -49.35
CA ASP A 597 -0.06 12.46 -50.21
C ASP A 597 0.62 13.55 -49.38
N MET A 598 1.92 13.37 -49.15
CA MET A 598 2.79 14.32 -48.46
C MET A 598 4.13 14.39 -49.17
N LEU A 599 4.70 15.60 -49.25
CA LEU A 599 6.06 15.88 -49.74
C LEU A 599 7.13 15.38 -48.76
N LEU A 600 7.18 14.07 -48.54
CA LEU A 600 8.17 13.38 -47.71
C LEU A 600 8.89 12.34 -48.58
N TRP A 601 10.20 12.16 -48.34
CA TRP A 601 10.96 11.11 -49.01
C TRP A 601 10.34 9.74 -48.69
N ARG A 602 10.01 8.96 -49.73
CA ARG A 602 9.20 7.74 -49.62
C ARG A 602 9.94 6.50 -50.13
N MET A 603 9.76 5.38 -49.45
CA MET A 603 10.15 4.05 -49.93
C MET A 603 9.00 3.07 -49.67
N GLN A 604 8.57 2.34 -50.71
CA GLN A 604 7.57 1.29 -50.59
C GLN A 604 8.27 -0.05 -50.37
N ASN A 605 7.78 -0.87 -49.44
CA ASN A 605 8.31 -2.23 -49.27
C ASN A 605 7.46 -3.28 -50.02
N LYS A 606 8.02 -4.48 -50.19
CA LYS A 606 7.35 -5.63 -50.83
C LYS A 606 6.07 -6.13 -50.13
N LYS A 607 5.74 -5.62 -48.94
CA LYS A 607 4.56 -5.99 -48.14
C LYS A 607 3.49 -4.89 -48.10
N GLY A 608 3.56 -3.92 -49.01
CA GLY A 608 2.53 -2.86 -49.13
C GLY A 608 2.55 -1.78 -48.05
N ARG A 609 3.65 -1.63 -47.29
CA ARG A 609 3.81 -0.53 -46.33
C ARG A 609 4.63 0.61 -46.91
N TYR A 610 4.28 1.83 -46.51
CA TYR A 610 4.95 3.06 -46.92
C TYR A 610 5.80 3.60 -45.78
N PHE A 611 7.05 3.92 -46.08
CA PHE A 611 8.02 4.47 -45.13
C PHE A 611 8.38 5.89 -45.56
N TYR A 612 8.34 6.81 -44.60
CA TYR A 612 8.67 8.21 -44.81
C TYR A 612 9.74 8.65 -43.82
N ILE A 613 10.68 9.50 -44.26
CA ILE A 613 11.67 10.14 -43.38
C ILE A 613 11.25 11.58 -43.15
N TRP A 614 11.29 12.01 -41.90
CA TRP A 614 10.95 13.38 -41.51
C TRP A 614 11.95 13.94 -40.49
N LYS A 615 12.48 15.14 -40.78
CA LYS A 615 13.49 15.84 -39.96
C LYS A 615 12.99 17.15 -39.32
N GLY A 616 11.67 17.36 -39.31
CA GLY A 616 11.04 18.60 -38.84
C GLY A 616 10.70 18.62 -37.34
N ARG A 617 10.12 19.74 -36.88
CA ARG A 617 9.51 19.89 -35.54
C ARG A 617 8.00 19.64 -35.59
N GLY A 618 7.41 19.22 -34.47
CA GLY A 618 5.95 19.01 -34.38
C GLY A 618 5.46 17.58 -34.61
N VAL A 619 6.26 16.57 -34.23
CA VAL A 619 5.92 15.15 -34.42
C VAL A 619 4.58 14.76 -33.77
N LYS A 620 4.22 15.45 -32.67
CA LYS A 620 2.92 15.29 -32.01
C LYS A 620 1.75 15.55 -32.96
N GLY A 621 1.87 16.53 -33.85
CA GLY A 621 0.85 16.83 -34.85
C GLY A 621 0.71 15.74 -35.90
N LEU A 622 1.80 15.04 -36.24
CA LEU A 622 1.74 13.87 -37.13
C LEU A 622 1.12 12.66 -36.43
N LEU A 623 1.41 12.48 -35.14
CA LEU A 623 0.81 11.43 -34.32
C LEU A 623 -0.71 11.62 -34.17
N THR A 624 -1.17 12.83 -33.87
CA THR A 624 -2.60 13.11 -33.63
C THR A 624 -3.45 12.96 -34.89
N LYS A 625 -2.86 13.08 -36.09
CA LYS A 625 -3.56 12.82 -37.35
C LYS A 625 -4.00 11.35 -37.49
N GLY A 626 -3.39 10.41 -36.77
CA GLY A 626 -3.76 8.99 -36.81
C GLY A 626 -3.44 8.29 -38.14
N ILE A 627 -2.73 8.94 -39.06
CA ILE A 627 -2.42 8.42 -40.39
C ILE A 627 -1.31 7.35 -40.34
N PHE A 628 -0.33 7.56 -39.45
CA PHE A 628 0.82 6.67 -39.30
C PHE A 628 0.56 5.63 -38.21
N THR A 629 0.74 4.35 -38.54
CA THR A 629 0.59 3.26 -37.58
C THR A 629 1.75 3.20 -36.60
N ARG A 630 2.94 3.68 -37.01
CA ARG A 630 4.13 3.80 -36.17
C ARG A 630 4.94 5.05 -36.54
N ILE A 631 5.51 5.67 -35.52
CA ILE A 631 6.47 6.76 -35.62
C ILE A 631 7.68 6.36 -34.77
N ILE A 632 8.87 6.37 -35.37
CA ILE A 632 10.10 5.90 -34.72
C ILE A 632 11.17 6.98 -34.85
N LYS A 633 11.62 7.53 -33.72
CA LYS A 633 12.76 8.45 -33.65
C LYS A 633 14.06 7.66 -33.72
N MET A 634 14.96 8.07 -34.60
CA MET A 634 16.22 7.39 -34.86
C MET A 634 17.35 8.39 -35.00
N GLU A 635 18.56 7.99 -34.61
CA GLU A 635 19.76 8.79 -34.81
C GLU A 635 20.11 8.77 -36.29
N ASP A 636 20.45 9.94 -36.85
CA ASP A 636 20.83 10.03 -38.25
C ASP A 636 22.07 9.15 -38.50
N ARG A 637 21.98 8.28 -39.52
CA ARG A 637 23.02 7.31 -39.91
C ARG A 637 23.30 6.17 -38.90
N ARG A 638 22.40 5.90 -37.94
CA ARG A 638 22.48 4.70 -37.07
C ARG A 638 21.14 3.98 -36.94
N ILE A 639 21.12 2.66 -37.20
CA ILE A 639 19.99 1.77 -36.91
C ILE A 639 20.40 0.86 -35.75
N HIS A 640 19.66 0.92 -34.63
CA HIS A 640 19.97 0.15 -33.41
C HIS A 640 21.38 0.36 -32.82
N GLY A 641 21.93 1.57 -32.94
CA GLY A 641 23.29 1.89 -32.48
C GLY A 641 24.40 1.45 -33.44
N ILE A 642 24.06 0.79 -34.55
CA ILE A 642 25.00 0.39 -35.60
C ILE A 642 25.04 1.48 -36.66
N ARG A 643 26.23 1.96 -36.98
CA ARG A 643 26.47 2.94 -38.05
C ARG A 643 26.09 2.30 -39.39
N VAL A 644 25.21 2.94 -40.14
CA VAL A 644 24.76 2.46 -41.48
C VAL A 644 25.50 3.15 -42.62
N ASP A 645 26.66 3.73 -42.33
CA ASP A 645 27.60 4.28 -43.30
C ASP A 645 28.29 3.10 -44.04
N TYR A 646 27.60 2.50 -45.01
CA TYR A 646 28.20 1.73 -46.11
C TYR A 646 27.53 2.11 -47.43
#